data_AF-A0AAU6JUV0-F1
#
_entry.id   AF-A0AAU6JUV0-F1
#
_cell.length_a   1.000
_cell.length_b   1.000
_cell.length_c   1.000
_cell.angle_alpha   90.00
_cell.angle_beta   90.00
_cell.angle_gamma   90.00
#
_symmetry.space_group_name_H-M   'P 1'
#
loop_
_entity.id
_entity.type
_entity.pdbx_description
1 polymer ?
#
loop_
_entity_poly.entity_id
_entity_poly.type
_entity_poly.pdbx_seq_one_letter_code
_entity_poly.pdbx_strand_id
1 'polypeptide(L)'
;MTHFPSKRLPGAGGPVAVGRTLATVVALVAALALGAAGEATAATSVTAVPSTAEGTAPAAPRWTDRAHGFASLDGGTDGGAGGKVVTVTDQASLVKYAAAEEPYVIRVAGSIDVAPFGADVVVTSNKTIIGVGDTGEIVHGELHLNPGTSDVIIRNLTIRDSYVEGDWDGKTTDFDAIQMDTVDHVWIDHNRFTHMGDGLLDIRKDSRYITVSNNQFTNHNKAFGIGWTPNVLTQITIDHNWFTGTKQRNPSADNCAYAHLYNNYVSAQVSDGDPVWTYGNWSRGRTRMVIENSYYDGVQHPYQADATAELVQRGSILKHVTGRQDEWGTAFEPRDFYAYRLDPAAAVPALVKRFSGPQRRIGAAVTLQVPADYPTVQAAVDAVPVGNTGPVTIAVAPGTYRAKVFIPVGKSNILLQGTGRNRSDTVIVFDTPAEYGGSTGSATVRIAASDVTARNLTFSNDFDEAAVVLNGEQALAMKTTGDRIVFENTAFLGNQDTLMTDSPKLDVISRVYVRDSYIEGDVDFVYGRATTVIERSVIRALSRGSTTNNGYITAASTWTGNPYGFLITRSKIVSDAPAGSFHLGRPWHPGGEPNAIAQVLFRETELPAAIKASPWTDMSGFSWRDARFTEYRTYGPGAEVTADRPQLSEADAATHTVADYLNGTDGWAPYARR
;
A
#
# COMPACT_ATOMS: atom_id res chain seq x y z
N MET A 1 -22.10 -17.80 0.55
CA MET A 1 -21.32 -18.30 1.70
C MET A 1 -20.47 -19.45 1.18
N THR A 2 -19.23 -19.15 0.80
CA THR A 2 -18.23 -20.16 0.46
C THR A 2 -17.82 -20.86 1.75
N HIS A 3 -18.01 -22.18 1.83
CA HIS A 3 -17.52 -23.00 2.93
C HIS A 3 -15.99 -22.86 3.00
N PHE A 4 -15.47 -22.32 4.09
CA PHE A 4 -14.05 -22.39 4.40
C PHE A 4 -13.69 -23.85 4.72
N PRO A 5 -12.59 -24.40 4.18
CA PRO A 5 -12.06 -25.65 4.67
C PRO A 5 -11.53 -25.41 6.08
N SER A 6 -12.25 -25.94 7.07
CA SER A 6 -11.76 -26.09 8.44
C SER A 6 -10.43 -26.88 8.43
N LYS A 7 -9.55 -26.65 9.41
CA LYS A 7 -8.28 -27.38 9.60
C LYS A 7 -8.35 -28.91 9.45
N ARG A 8 -9.53 -29.53 9.56
CA ARG A 8 -9.70 -30.97 9.33
C ARG A 8 -9.75 -31.29 7.83
N LEU A 9 -8.59 -31.58 7.25
CA LEU A 9 -8.51 -32.37 6.02
C LEU A 9 -9.21 -33.74 6.23
N PRO A 10 -9.96 -34.27 5.26
CA PRO A 10 -10.59 -35.57 5.37
C PRO A 10 -9.53 -36.67 5.44
N GLY A 11 -9.65 -37.54 6.45
CA GLY A 11 -8.69 -38.59 6.76
C GLY A 11 -8.44 -39.56 5.61
N ALA A 12 -7.16 -39.89 5.42
CA ALA A 12 -6.72 -41.01 4.60
C ALA A 12 -7.05 -42.33 5.32
N GLY A 13 -7.99 -43.09 4.75
CA GLY A 13 -8.13 -44.52 5.00
C GLY A 13 -7.75 -45.30 3.74
N GLY A 14 -6.70 -46.11 3.81
CA GLY A 14 -6.34 -47.09 2.76
C GLY A 14 -4.84 -47.21 2.50
N PRO A 15 -4.29 -48.43 2.32
CA PRO A 15 -2.89 -48.73 2.62
C PRO A 15 -1.90 -48.37 1.50
N VAL A 16 -0.66 -48.26 1.95
CA VAL A 16 0.58 -47.99 1.20
C VAL A 16 0.74 -48.88 -0.04
N ALA A 17 1.05 -48.28 -1.19
CA ALA A 17 1.60 -48.96 -2.34
C ALA A 17 2.82 -48.21 -2.90
N VAL A 18 3.90 -48.99 -3.06
CA VAL A 18 5.23 -48.60 -3.53
C VAL A 18 5.24 -48.53 -5.06
N GLY A 19 5.89 -47.50 -5.64
CA GLY A 19 6.77 -47.69 -6.80
C GLY A 19 6.35 -47.15 -8.18
N ARG A 20 7.25 -46.29 -8.70
CA ARG A 20 7.76 -46.18 -10.10
C ARG A 20 6.89 -45.58 -11.22
N THR A 21 7.34 -44.40 -11.67
CA THR A 21 7.75 -44.01 -13.05
C THR A 21 7.00 -44.61 -14.26
N LEU A 22 6.40 -43.77 -15.12
CA LEU A 22 6.86 -43.46 -16.50
C LEU A 22 5.89 -42.54 -17.27
N ALA A 23 6.46 -41.82 -18.23
CA ALA A 23 5.81 -40.96 -19.21
C ALA A 23 4.90 -41.72 -20.20
N THR A 24 3.96 -41.00 -20.85
CA THR A 24 3.97 -40.67 -22.30
C THR A 24 2.54 -40.39 -22.81
N VAL A 25 2.45 -39.34 -23.64
CA VAL A 25 1.35 -38.89 -24.51
C VAL A 25 0.86 -39.99 -25.46
N VAL A 26 -0.45 -40.08 -25.74
CA VAL A 26 -1.03 -40.39 -27.08
C VAL A 26 -2.48 -39.87 -27.15
N ALA A 27 -2.79 -39.16 -28.24
CA ALA A 27 -4.10 -38.71 -28.68
C ALA A 27 -4.88 -39.84 -29.40
N LEU A 28 -6.22 -39.76 -29.45
CA LEU A 28 -7.03 -40.57 -30.37
C LEU A 28 -8.08 -39.73 -31.12
N VAL A 29 -8.18 -40.04 -32.41
CA VAL A 29 -8.93 -39.44 -33.52
C VAL A 29 -10.21 -40.22 -33.81
N ALA A 30 -11.25 -39.56 -34.33
CA ALA A 30 -12.20 -40.08 -35.34
C ALA A 30 -12.93 -38.87 -36.00
N ALA A 31 -12.69 -38.51 -37.28
CA ALA A 31 -13.27 -39.05 -38.54
C ALA A 31 -14.76 -38.61 -38.73
N LEU A 32 -15.29 -38.11 -39.85
CA LEU A 32 -14.98 -38.07 -41.29
C LEU A 32 -15.99 -37.11 -41.98
N ALA A 33 -15.60 -36.40 -43.07
CA ALA A 33 -16.36 -36.28 -44.34
C ALA A 33 -15.70 -35.31 -45.34
N LEU A 34 -15.57 -35.76 -46.59
CA LEU A 34 -14.91 -35.13 -47.74
C LEU A 34 -15.74 -34.00 -48.39
N GLY A 35 -15.07 -33.07 -49.09
CA GLY A 35 -15.70 -32.33 -50.19
C GLY A 35 -14.94 -31.11 -50.76
N ALA A 36 -14.09 -31.38 -51.76
CA ALA A 36 -13.73 -30.55 -52.94
C ALA A 36 -13.15 -29.12 -52.81
N ALA A 37 -12.12 -28.88 -53.64
CA ALA A 37 -11.42 -27.61 -53.86
C ALA A 37 -12.13 -26.70 -54.88
N GLY A 38 -11.90 -25.39 -54.78
CA GLY A 38 -12.20 -24.39 -55.80
C GLY A 38 -11.70 -23.00 -55.39
N GLU A 39 -10.87 -22.38 -56.24
CA GLU A 39 -10.29 -21.04 -56.08
C GLU A 39 -11.23 -19.90 -56.55
N ALA A 40 -10.87 -18.67 -56.12
CA ALA A 40 -11.07 -17.35 -56.76
C ALA A 40 -12.27 -16.43 -56.35
N THR A 41 -11.90 -15.34 -55.66
CA THR A 41 -12.30 -13.91 -55.77
C THR A 41 -13.74 -13.50 -56.13
N ALA A 42 -14.41 -12.73 -55.24
CA ALA A 42 -14.77 -11.29 -55.39
C ALA A 42 -15.96 -10.82 -54.50
N ALA A 43 -15.76 -9.64 -53.88
CA ALA A 43 -16.70 -8.54 -53.57
C ALA A 43 -18.01 -8.71 -52.74
N THR A 44 -18.00 -8.05 -51.57
CA THR A 44 -19.06 -7.20 -50.92
C THR A 44 -20.47 -7.75 -50.66
N SER A 45 -20.83 -7.96 -49.38
CA SER A 45 -21.58 -7.00 -48.52
C SER A 45 -22.42 -7.68 -47.40
N VAL A 46 -22.11 -7.27 -46.16
CA VAL A 46 -22.96 -7.11 -44.96
C VAL A 46 -23.83 -8.28 -44.46
N THR A 47 -23.41 -8.87 -43.33
CA THR A 47 -24.23 -8.94 -42.10
C THR A 47 -23.31 -8.92 -40.88
N ALA A 48 -23.52 -7.93 -40.01
CA ALA A 48 -22.79 -7.72 -38.78
C ALA A 48 -22.98 -8.88 -37.80
N VAL A 49 -21.87 -9.41 -37.28
CA VAL A 49 -21.82 -10.19 -36.04
C VAL A 49 -21.40 -9.20 -34.95
N PRO A 50 -22.11 -9.12 -33.81
CA PRO A 50 -21.80 -8.13 -32.80
C PRO A 50 -20.40 -8.40 -32.27
N SER A 51 -19.52 -7.40 -32.36
CA SER A 51 -18.28 -7.42 -31.61
C SER A 51 -18.64 -7.45 -30.13
N THR A 52 -18.26 -8.52 -29.46
CA THR A 52 -18.07 -8.50 -28.02
C THR A 52 -17.15 -7.33 -27.73
N ALA A 53 -17.69 -6.32 -27.05
CA ALA A 53 -16.97 -5.16 -26.59
C ALA A 53 -15.63 -5.61 -26.00
N GLU A 54 -14.53 -5.14 -26.61
CA GLU A 54 -13.24 -5.13 -25.95
C GLU A 54 -13.48 -4.54 -24.57
N GLY A 55 -13.26 -5.36 -23.55
CA GLY A 55 -13.28 -4.89 -22.18
C GLY A 55 -12.31 -3.73 -22.10
N THR A 56 -12.84 -2.52 -21.93
CA THR A 56 -12.06 -1.34 -21.59
C THR A 56 -11.21 -1.73 -20.39
N ALA A 57 -9.91 -1.89 -20.62
CA ALA A 57 -8.96 -1.99 -19.52
C ALA A 57 -9.24 -0.78 -18.60
N PRO A 58 -9.41 -0.99 -17.28
CA PRO A 58 -9.67 0.12 -16.37
C PRO A 58 -8.59 1.17 -16.58
N ALA A 59 -8.99 2.44 -16.71
CA ALA A 59 -8.06 3.55 -16.88
C ALA A 59 -6.99 3.46 -15.78
N ALA A 60 -5.71 3.40 -16.17
CA ALA A 60 -4.61 3.43 -15.22
C ALA A 60 -4.83 4.61 -14.25
N PRO A 61 -4.65 4.41 -12.93
CA PRO A 61 -4.87 5.48 -11.98
C PRO A 61 -4.00 6.68 -12.38
N ARG A 62 -4.58 7.90 -12.33
CA ARG A 62 -3.85 9.15 -12.65
C ARG A 62 -2.61 9.36 -11.76
N TRP A 63 -2.59 8.70 -10.60
CA TRP A 63 -1.45 8.66 -9.69
C TRP A 63 -0.98 7.20 -9.59
N THR A 64 0.21 6.92 -10.09
CA THR A 64 0.90 5.63 -9.98
C THR A 64 2.11 5.81 -9.08
N ASP A 65 2.51 4.79 -8.31
CA ASP A 65 3.78 4.78 -7.57
C ASP A 65 4.90 4.06 -8.34
N ARG A 66 4.65 3.73 -9.61
CA ARG A 66 5.60 3.08 -10.50
C ARG A 66 5.94 4.00 -11.67
N ALA A 67 7.23 4.06 -11.99
CA ALA A 67 7.73 4.76 -13.16
C ALA A 67 7.16 4.15 -14.45
N HIS A 68 6.96 4.99 -15.46
CA HIS A 68 6.65 4.61 -16.84
C HIS A 68 7.72 5.15 -17.78
N GLY A 69 7.54 4.99 -19.09
CA GLY A 69 8.49 5.50 -20.06
C GLY A 69 9.83 4.75 -20.01
N PHE A 70 10.90 5.43 -20.39
CA PHE A 70 12.24 4.87 -20.37
C PHE A 70 12.70 4.45 -18.97
N ALA A 71 12.21 5.09 -17.90
CA ALA A 71 12.54 4.73 -16.51
C ALA A 71 11.91 3.39 -16.06
N SER A 72 11.00 2.82 -16.86
CA SER A 72 10.37 1.52 -16.59
C SER A 72 11.06 0.33 -17.27
N LEU A 73 12.04 0.58 -18.12
CA LEU A 73 12.75 -0.46 -18.88
C LEU A 73 13.85 -1.11 -18.03
N ASP A 74 14.41 -2.21 -18.52
CA ASP A 74 15.67 -2.80 -18.04
C ASP A 74 15.81 -3.00 -16.51
N GLY A 75 14.70 -3.36 -15.85
CA GLY A 75 14.64 -3.53 -14.40
C GLY A 75 13.77 -2.49 -13.70
N GLY A 76 13.54 -1.34 -14.34
CA GLY A 76 12.66 -0.28 -13.85
C GLY A 76 13.33 0.65 -12.84
N THR A 77 12.55 1.60 -12.34
CA THR A 77 12.95 2.53 -11.28
C THR A 77 12.03 2.33 -10.09
N ASP A 78 12.57 1.75 -9.02
CA ASP A 78 11.87 1.43 -7.77
C ASP A 78 12.31 2.36 -6.62
N GLY A 79 13.43 3.07 -6.79
CA GLY A 79 13.95 4.06 -5.86
C GLY A 79 14.31 3.48 -4.50
N GLY A 80 13.66 3.97 -3.45
CA GLY A 80 13.89 3.56 -2.08
C GLY A 80 13.14 2.29 -1.65
N ALA A 81 12.44 1.61 -2.57
CA ALA A 81 11.68 0.41 -2.27
C ALA A 81 12.54 -0.66 -1.58
N GLY A 82 11.95 -1.40 -0.63
CA GLY A 82 12.68 -2.34 0.24
C GLY A 82 13.55 -1.68 1.32
N GLY A 83 13.72 -0.36 1.26
CA GLY A 83 14.45 0.44 2.25
C GLY A 83 13.66 0.84 3.48
N LYS A 84 14.26 1.62 4.37
CA LYS A 84 13.54 2.20 5.52
C LYS A 84 12.73 3.42 5.10
N VAL A 85 11.58 3.61 5.72
CA VAL A 85 10.79 4.84 5.58
C VAL A 85 11.22 5.83 6.65
N VAL A 86 11.57 7.05 6.24
CA VAL A 86 11.93 8.14 7.16
C VAL A 86 11.12 9.39 6.82
N THR A 87 10.81 10.21 7.82
CA THR A 87 10.23 11.53 7.61
C THR A 87 11.22 12.57 8.10
N VAL A 88 11.56 13.50 7.23
CA VAL A 88 12.54 14.57 7.47
C VAL A 88 11.82 15.92 7.50
N THR A 89 12.24 16.75 8.44
CA THR A 89 11.71 18.11 8.65
C THR A 89 12.81 19.17 8.70
N ASP A 90 14.06 18.75 8.48
CA ASP A 90 15.25 19.59 8.57
C ASP A 90 16.33 19.12 7.58
N GLN A 91 17.24 20.03 7.25
CA GLN A 91 18.32 19.77 6.29
C GLN A 91 19.25 18.64 6.74
N ALA A 92 19.57 18.57 8.04
CA ALA A 92 20.54 17.60 8.55
C ALA A 92 20.06 16.15 8.35
N SER A 93 18.78 15.89 8.61
CA SER A 93 18.16 14.59 8.37
C SER A 93 18.00 14.30 6.87
N LEU A 94 17.61 15.28 6.06
CA LEU A 94 17.56 15.11 4.60
C LEU A 94 18.91 14.70 4.02
N VAL A 95 19.98 15.46 4.31
CA VAL A 95 21.35 15.18 3.85
C VAL A 95 21.81 13.79 4.31
N LYS A 96 21.58 13.46 5.58
CA LYS A 96 21.97 12.15 6.14
C LYS A 96 21.35 10.99 5.37
N TYR A 97 20.05 11.04 5.09
CA TYR A 97 19.36 9.92 4.46
C TYR A 97 19.53 9.91 2.94
N ALA A 98 19.62 11.07 2.29
CA ALA A 98 19.84 11.18 0.85
C ALA A 98 21.21 10.63 0.43
N ALA A 99 22.24 10.83 1.26
CA ALA A 99 23.60 10.36 1.00
C ALA A 99 23.89 8.93 1.50
N ALA A 100 22.94 8.28 2.16
CA ALA A 100 23.15 6.95 2.75
C ALA A 100 23.35 5.87 1.67
N GLU A 101 24.11 4.81 1.97
CA GLU A 101 24.26 3.68 1.03
C GLU A 101 22.99 2.84 0.96
N GLU A 102 22.27 2.70 2.08
CA GLU A 102 21.07 1.88 2.14
C GLU A 102 19.90 2.52 1.38
N PRO A 103 18.96 1.72 0.87
CA PRO A 103 17.75 2.25 0.28
C PRO A 103 16.89 2.99 1.33
N TYR A 104 16.33 4.13 0.93
CA TYR A 104 15.42 4.92 1.77
C TYR A 104 14.27 5.52 0.99
N VAL A 105 13.06 5.43 1.58
CA VAL A 105 11.92 6.29 1.24
C VAL A 105 11.93 7.48 2.19
N ILE A 106 12.37 8.63 1.68
CA ILE A 106 12.58 9.88 2.41
C ILE A 106 11.39 10.81 2.17
N ARG A 107 10.56 10.96 3.21
CA ARG A 107 9.38 11.83 3.17
C ARG A 107 9.73 13.22 3.67
N VAL A 108 9.67 14.23 2.81
CA VAL A 108 9.89 15.64 3.17
C VAL A 108 8.59 16.24 3.68
N ALA A 109 8.56 16.56 4.97
CA ALA A 109 7.39 17.14 5.63
C ALA A 109 7.62 18.62 5.93
N GLY A 110 6.97 19.49 5.16
CA GLY A 110 7.14 20.94 5.27
C GLY A 110 8.34 21.46 4.46
N SER A 111 8.69 22.71 4.74
CA SER A 111 9.79 23.42 4.08
C SER A 111 11.13 23.13 4.76
N ILE A 112 12.14 22.81 3.96
CA ILE A 112 13.53 22.67 4.39
C ILE A 112 14.35 23.74 3.68
N ASP A 113 14.78 24.76 4.43
CA ASP A 113 15.76 25.74 3.98
C ASP A 113 17.16 25.13 3.99
N VAL A 114 17.81 25.12 2.84
CA VAL A 114 19.16 24.58 2.67
C VAL A 114 20.19 25.70 2.89
N ALA A 115 21.16 25.43 3.75
CA ALA A 115 22.28 26.30 4.05
C ALA A 115 23.64 25.59 3.85
N PRO A 116 24.68 26.28 3.36
CA PRO A 116 24.64 27.65 2.82
C PRO A 116 23.75 27.75 1.58
N PHE A 117 23.33 28.98 1.24
CA PHE A 117 22.52 29.24 0.05
C PHE A 117 23.20 28.66 -1.20
N GLY A 118 22.44 27.92 -2.00
CA GLY A 118 22.91 27.21 -3.19
C GLY A 118 23.67 25.92 -2.91
N ALA A 119 23.63 25.37 -1.69
CA ALA A 119 24.35 24.15 -1.37
C ALA A 119 23.70 22.88 -1.93
N ASP A 120 24.56 21.92 -2.26
CA ASP A 120 24.17 20.61 -2.73
C ASP A 120 23.68 19.72 -1.59
N VAL A 121 22.54 19.07 -1.83
CA VAL A 121 22.10 17.88 -1.12
C VAL A 121 22.38 16.69 -2.04
N VAL A 122 23.47 15.98 -1.76
CA VAL A 122 23.87 14.79 -2.54
C VAL A 122 22.86 13.67 -2.35
N VAL A 123 22.34 13.14 -3.46
CA VAL A 123 21.44 11.99 -3.52
C VAL A 123 22.19 10.81 -4.15
N THR A 124 22.35 9.73 -3.39
CA THR A 124 22.96 8.48 -3.87
C THR A 124 21.90 7.53 -4.45
N SER A 125 22.32 6.37 -4.94
CA SER A 125 21.42 5.38 -5.54
C SER A 125 20.37 4.82 -4.58
N ASN A 126 19.29 4.26 -5.13
CA ASN A 126 18.20 3.58 -4.41
C ASN A 126 17.46 4.51 -3.44
N LYS A 127 17.04 5.68 -3.91
CA LYS A 127 16.36 6.69 -3.09
C LYS A 127 15.02 7.06 -3.67
N THR A 128 14.02 7.16 -2.81
CA THR A 128 12.79 7.91 -3.11
C THR A 128 12.76 9.13 -2.22
N ILE A 129 12.84 10.33 -2.78
CA ILE A 129 12.60 11.58 -2.05
C ILE A 129 11.23 12.09 -2.46
N ILE A 130 10.30 12.17 -1.50
CA ILE A 130 8.89 12.45 -1.75
C ILE A 130 8.33 13.50 -0.81
N GLY A 131 7.70 14.55 -1.34
CA GLY A 131 6.97 15.51 -0.52
C GLY A 131 5.73 14.91 0.11
N VAL A 132 5.47 15.21 1.39
CA VAL A 132 4.24 14.80 2.09
C VAL A 132 3.11 15.75 1.72
N GLY A 133 2.11 15.24 1.00
CA GLY A 133 0.99 16.05 0.52
C GLY A 133 1.47 17.13 -0.45
N ASP A 134 0.90 18.33 -0.39
CA ASP A 134 1.32 19.48 -1.21
C ASP A 134 2.28 20.43 -0.47
N THR A 135 2.94 19.96 0.59
CA THR A 135 3.71 20.84 1.52
C THR A 135 5.21 20.59 1.59
N GLY A 136 5.73 19.55 0.94
CA GLY A 136 7.17 19.25 0.97
C GLY A 136 7.95 20.22 0.10
N GLU A 137 8.89 20.96 0.68
CA GLU A 137 9.68 21.95 -0.06
C GLU A 137 11.18 21.86 0.24
N ILE A 138 11.99 22.05 -0.80
CA ILE A 138 13.44 22.30 -0.70
C ILE A 138 13.68 23.72 -1.16
N VAL A 139 14.20 24.56 -0.27
CA VAL A 139 14.35 25.99 -0.51
C VAL A 139 15.84 26.34 -0.48
N HIS A 140 16.27 27.18 -1.42
CA HIS A 140 17.64 27.68 -1.55
C HIS A 140 18.72 26.62 -1.87
N GLY A 141 18.37 25.35 -2.10
CA GLY A 141 19.34 24.27 -2.32
C GLY A 141 19.08 23.46 -3.57
N GLU A 142 20.07 22.64 -3.93
CA GLU A 142 20.08 21.76 -5.09
C GLU A 142 20.00 20.29 -4.65
N LEU A 143 19.27 19.44 -5.38
CA LEU A 143 19.43 17.99 -5.28
C LEU A 143 20.43 17.52 -6.33
N HIS A 144 21.55 16.95 -5.89
CA HIS A 144 22.66 16.62 -6.78
C HIS A 144 22.89 15.10 -6.86
N LEU A 145 22.80 14.53 -8.07
CA LEU A 145 23.06 13.12 -8.34
C LEU A 145 24.39 12.98 -9.09
N ASN A 146 25.37 12.39 -8.42
CA ASN A 146 26.72 12.21 -8.97
C ASN A 146 26.76 11.17 -10.11
N PRO A 147 27.78 11.20 -10.99
CA PRO A 147 28.04 10.17 -11.98
C PRO A 147 27.95 8.74 -11.43
N GLY A 148 27.16 7.90 -12.11
CA GLY A 148 26.92 6.51 -11.71
C GLY A 148 25.81 6.32 -10.68
N THR A 149 25.13 7.39 -10.25
CA THR A 149 23.92 7.28 -9.42
C THR A 149 22.81 6.60 -10.23
N SER A 150 22.09 5.69 -9.59
CA SER A 150 21.04 4.92 -10.24
C SER A 150 19.84 4.66 -9.35
N ASP A 151 18.69 4.37 -9.96
CA ASP A 151 17.46 3.98 -9.26
C ASP A 151 17.01 5.05 -8.25
N VAL A 152 16.61 6.22 -8.77
CA VAL A 152 16.20 7.37 -7.95
C VAL A 152 14.83 7.89 -8.38
N ILE A 153 13.95 8.11 -7.41
CA ILE A 153 12.65 8.77 -7.58
C ILE A 153 12.67 10.08 -6.81
N ILE A 154 12.46 11.22 -7.49
CA ILE A 154 12.25 12.53 -6.85
C ILE A 154 10.85 13.01 -7.21
N ARG A 155 10.01 13.17 -6.20
CA ARG A 155 8.57 13.28 -6.42
C ARG A 155 7.86 14.26 -5.50
N ASN A 156 6.88 14.97 -6.05
CA ASN A 156 5.88 15.70 -5.27
C ASN A 156 6.46 16.79 -4.36
N LEU A 157 7.59 17.41 -4.76
CA LEU A 157 8.24 18.50 -4.04
C LEU A 157 8.02 19.84 -4.73
N THR A 158 8.03 20.92 -3.96
CA THR A 158 8.38 22.24 -4.50
C THR A 158 9.87 22.50 -4.27
N ILE A 159 10.64 22.70 -5.32
CA ILE A 159 12.07 23.07 -5.24
C ILE A 159 12.21 24.49 -5.77
N ARG A 160 12.68 25.42 -4.91
CA ARG A 160 12.57 26.85 -5.20
C ARG A 160 13.66 27.73 -4.60
N ASP A 161 13.79 28.91 -5.20
CA ASP A 161 14.39 30.12 -4.64
C ASP A 161 15.91 30.10 -4.44
N SER A 162 16.68 29.35 -5.24
CA SER A 162 18.14 29.54 -5.32
C SER A 162 18.58 30.68 -6.27
N TYR A 163 17.63 31.46 -6.80
CA TYR A 163 17.91 32.56 -7.73
C TYR A 163 18.83 33.65 -7.14
N VAL A 164 19.78 34.10 -7.95
CA VAL A 164 20.71 35.20 -7.62
C VAL A 164 20.24 36.48 -8.34
N GLU A 165 19.93 37.52 -7.56
CA GLU A 165 19.43 38.78 -8.08
C GLU A 165 20.38 39.40 -9.14
N GLY A 166 19.83 39.70 -10.31
CA GLY A 166 20.58 40.24 -11.44
C GLY A 166 21.25 39.19 -12.35
N ASP A 167 21.23 37.90 -11.98
CA ASP A 167 21.76 36.79 -12.80
C ASP A 167 20.64 36.00 -13.49
N TRP A 168 19.78 36.70 -14.24
CA TRP A 168 18.70 36.07 -15.00
C TRP A 168 19.19 34.97 -15.97
N ASP A 169 20.41 35.15 -16.51
CA ASP A 169 21.01 34.18 -17.41
C ASP A 169 21.60 32.96 -16.69
N GLY A 170 21.66 32.95 -15.36
CA GLY A 170 22.23 31.88 -14.55
C GLY A 170 23.63 31.52 -15.03
N LYS A 171 24.55 32.49 -15.00
CA LYS A 171 25.93 32.30 -15.50
C LYS A 171 26.98 32.43 -14.41
N THR A 172 26.60 32.91 -13.23
CA THR A 172 27.53 33.16 -12.13
C THR A 172 27.59 32.01 -11.13
N THR A 173 26.53 31.21 -11.05
CA THR A 173 26.39 30.07 -10.14
C THR A 173 25.74 28.90 -10.87
N ASP A 174 26.02 27.68 -10.41
CA ASP A 174 25.45 26.43 -10.95
C ASP A 174 24.33 25.93 -10.03
N PHE A 175 23.50 26.84 -9.51
CA PHE A 175 22.48 26.50 -8.52
C PHE A 175 21.22 25.97 -9.20
N ASP A 176 21.28 24.70 -9.61
CA ASP A 176 20.16 24.00 -10.21
C ASP A 176 19.12 23.62 -9.16
N ALA A 177 17.90 23.29 -9.59
CA ALA A 177 16.95 22.60 -8.70
C ALA A 177 17.32 21.12 -8.52
N ILE A 178 17.58 20.45 -9.65
CA ILE A 178 18.11 19.09 -9.68
C ILE A 178 19.17 19.03 -10.76
N GLN A 179 20.37 18.59 -10.37
CA GLN A 179 21.46 18.33 -11.27
C GLN A 179 21.81 16.84 -11.23
N MET A 180 21.95 16.22 -12.40
CA MET A 180 22.33 14.81 -12.50
C MET A 180 23.23 14.57 -13.72
N ASP A 181 24.33 13.84 -13.51
CA ASP A 181 25.32 13.56 -14.55
C ASP A 181 25.45 12.05 -14.75
N THR A 182 25.36 11.53 -15.99
CA THR A 182 25.60 10.10 -16.29
C THR A 182 24.89 9.16 -15.29
N VAL A 183 23.61 9.43 -15.04
CA VAL A 183 22.76 8.62 -14.15
C VAL A 183 21.98 7.54 -14.91
N ASP A 184 21.41 6.59 -14.20
CA ASP A 184 20.74 5.43 -14.79
C ASP A 184 19.44 5.12 -14.02
N HIS A 185 18.29 5.02 -14.69
CA HIS A 185 16.99 4.78 -14.03
C HIS A 185 16.61 5.87 -13.01
N VAL A 186 16.14 7.01 -13.52
CA VAL A 186 15.68 8.14 -12.68
C VAL A 186 14.29 8.59 -13.11
N TRP A 187 13.41 8.76 -12.12
CA TRP A 187 12.04 9.24 -12.31
C TRP A 187 11.78 10.53 -11.53
N ILE A 188 11.47 11.61 -12.26
CA ILE A 188 11.18 12.94 -11.72
C ILE A 188 9.70 13.24 -11.95
N ASP A 189 8.89 13.28 -10.88
CA ASP A 189 7.43 13.23 -11.01
C ASP A 189 6.67 14.21 -10.08
N HIS A 190 5.65 14.90 -10.58
CA HIS A 190 4.79 15.78 -9.75
C HIS A 190 5.52 16.87 -8.96
N ASN A 191 6.71 17.30 -9.37
CA ASN A 191 7.42 18.39 -8.71
C ASN A 191 7.01 19.75 -9.27
N ARG A 192 7.23 20.80 -8.49
CA ARG A 192 7.23 22.19 -8.95
C ARG A 192 8.64 22.74 -8.82
N PHE A 193 9.17 23.29 -9.90
CA PHE A 193 10.46 23.93 -9.98
C PHE A 193 10.28 25.40 -10.33
N THR A 194 10.83 26.31 -9.54
CA THR A 194 10.67 27.74 -9.77
C THR A 194 11.81 28.56 -9.22
N HIS A 195 12.18 29.62 -9.92
CA HIS A 195 13.06 30.67 -9.39
C HIS A 195 14.41 30.15 -8.84
N MET A 196 15.14 29.38 -9.65
CA MET A 196 16.46 28.83 -9.32
C MET A 196 17.58 29.71 -9.89
N GLY A 197 18.83 29.41 -9.56
CA GLY A 197 19.99 30.17 -10.02
C GLY A 197 20.43 29.87 -11.45
N ASP A 198 20.43 28.61 -11.90
CA ASP A 198 20.79 28.23 -13.28
C ASP A 198 19.68 27.46 -14.02
N GLY A 199 19.57 26.16 -13.80
CA GLY A 199 18.62 25.26 -14.44
C GLY A 199 17.55 24.78 -13.48
N LEU A 200 16.34 24.52 -13.99
CA LEU A 200 15.34 23.84 -13.17
C LEU A 200 15.61 22.33 -13.07
N LEU A 201 16.08 21.71 -14.16
CA LEU A 201 16.37 20.28 -14.22
C LEU A 201 17.44 19.95 -15.25
N ASP A 202 18.62 19.62 -14.77
CA ASP A 202 19.79 19.36 -15.60
C ASP A 202 20.12 17.85 -15.60
N ILE A 203 19.83 17.19 -16.73
CA ILE A 203 19.97 15.75 -17.02
C ILE A 203 21.11 15.56 -18.01
N ARG A 204 22.31 15.59 -17.46
CA ARG A 204 23.53 15.92 -18.16
C ARG A 204 24.29 14.67 -18.60
N LYS A 205 25.13 14.82 -19.61
CA LYS A 205 26.03 13.77 -20.12
C LYS A 205 25.27 12.49 -20.54
N ASP A 206 25.83 11.32 -20.24
CA ASP A 206 25.36 10.03 -20.74
C ASP A 206 24.26 9.41 -19.86
N SER A 207 23.28 10.21 -19.42
CA SER A 207 22.21 9.76 -18.53
C SER A 207 21.15 8.91 -19.24
N ARG A 208 20.79 7.72 -18.72
CA ARG A 208 19.92 6.74 -19.39
C ARG A 208 18.71 6.36 -18.56
N TYR A 209 17.67 5.88 -19.24
CA TYR A 209 16.44 5.40 -18.61
C TYR A 209 15.75 6.48 -17.74
N ILE A 210 15.56 7.67 -18.31
CA ILE A 210 15.02 8.81 -17.58
C ILE A 210 13.55 9.03 -17.92
N THR A 211 12.73 9.35 -16.94
CA THR A 211 11.36 9.83 -17.15
C THR A 211 11.07 11.05 -16.30
N VAL A 212 10.50 12.07 -16.92
CA VAL A 212 10.11 13.32 -16.28
C VAL A 212 8.63 13.55 -16.56
N SER A 213 7.78 13.38 -15.55
CA SER A 213 6.34 13.36 -15.75
C SER A 213 5.56 14.27 -14.80
N ASN A 214 4.50 14.90 -15.28
CA ASN A 214 3.58 15.68 -14.46
C ASN A 214 4.24 16.78 -13.59
N ASN A 215 5.37 17.35 -13.99
CA ASN A 215 6.01 18.43 -13.24
C ASN A 215 5.52 19.81 -13.71
N GLN A 216 5.73 20.83 -12.87
CA GLN A 216 5.55 22.24 -13.20
C GLN A 216 6.93 22.92 -13.24
N PHE A 217 7.27 23.50 -14.38
CA PHE A 217 8.45 24.33 -14.59
C PHE A 217 7.96 25.76 -14.79
N THR A 218 8.21 26.64 -13.81
CA THR A 218 7.58 27.96 -13.76
C THR A 218 8.59 29.09 -13.63
N ASN A 219 8.35 30.19 -14.36
CA ASN A 219 9.01 31.49 -14.19
C ASN A 219 10.55 31.40 -14.09
N HIS A 220 11.17 30.91 -15.16
CA HIS A 220 12.61 30.65 -15.19
C HIS A 220 13.21 30.95 -16.57
N ASN A 221 14.49 31.27 -16.65
CA ASN A 221 15.14 31.36 -17.95
C ASN A 221 15.29 29.99 -18.60
N LYS A 222 16.09 29.09 -18.00
CA LYS A 222 16.37 27.75 -18.51
C LYS A 222 15.59 26.69 -17.74
N ALA A 223 14.77 25.89 -18.43
CA ALA A 223 14.06 24.80 -17.77
C ALA A 223 14.89 23.51 -17.71
N PHE A 224 15.51 23.09 -18.81
CA PHE A 224 16.27 21.82 -18.86
C PHE A 224 17.70 21.97 -19.36
N GLY A 225 18.61 21.08 -18.98
CA GLY A 225 19.86 20.81 -19.68
C GLY A 225 19.98 19.32 -19.98
N ILE A 226 19.96 18.88 -21.25
CA ILE A 226 19.92 17.44 -21.57
C ILE A 226 21.06 17.03 -22.51
N GLY A 227 21.85 16.04 -22.09
CA GLY A 227 22.80 15.30 -22.95
C GLY A 227 24.15 16.00 -23.19
N TRP A 228 24.40 16.46 -24.42
CA TRP A 228 25.59 17.16 -24.99
C TRP A 228 26.89 16.38 -25.20
N THR A 229 27.06 15.17 -24.66
CA THR A 229 28.25 14.34 -24.94
C THR A 229 28.22 13.83 -26.39
N PRO A 230 29.38 13.50 -26.99
CA PRO A 230 29.42 12.94 -28.35
C PRO A 230 28.93 11.48 -28.44
N ASN A 231 28.63 10.82 -27.32
CA ASN A 231 28.34 9.39 -27.27
C ASN A 231 26.91 9.01 -27.71
N VAL A 232 25.99 9.99 -27.71
CA VAL A 232 24.59 9.80 -28.13
C VAL A 232 23.88 8.68 -27.36
N LEU A 233 23.98 8.68 -26.03
CA LEU A 233 23.45 7.60 -25.17
C LEU A 233 22.16 7.95 -24.45
N THR A 234 21.84 9.24 -24.28
CA THR A 234 20.75 9.68 -23.41
C THR A 234 19.39 9.19 -23.90
N GLN A 235 18.60 8.61 -22.98
CA GLN A 235 17.24 8.12 -23.24
C GLN A 235 16.30 8.77 -22.25
N ILE A 236 15.31 9.52 -22.75
CA ILE A 236 14.42 10.29 -21.90
C ILE A 236 12.99 10.33 -22.40
N THR A 237 12.05 10.17 -21.46
CA THR A 237 10.62 10.40 -21.64
C THR A 237 10.23 11.66 -20.89
N ILE A 238 9.48 12.55 -21.52
CA ILE A 238 9.01 13.81 -20.92
C ILE A 238 7.52 13.95 -21.21
N ASP A 239 6.67 13.82 -20.20
CA ASP A 239 5.22 13.84 -20.44
C ASP A 239 4.37 14.53 -19.39
N HIS A 240 3.25 15.09 -19.84
CA HIS A 240 2.28 15.78 -18.99
C HIS A 240 2.87 16.89 -18.11
N ASN A 241 4.03 17.45 -18.49
CA ASN A 241 4.65 18.56 -17.76
C ASN A 241 4.05 19.89 -18.22
N TRP A 242 3.99 20.84 -17.28
CA TRP A 242 3.64 22.23 -17.56
C TRP A 242 4.90 23.10 -17.58
N PHE A 243 5.19 23.69 -18.73
CA PHE A 243 6.19 24.74 -18.90
C PHE A 243 5.47 26.08 -19.01
N THR A 244 5.62 26.96 -18.03
CA THR A 244 4.93 28.26 -18.04
C THR A 244 5.80 29.40 -17.55
N GLY A 245 5.87 30.47 -18.33
CA GLY A 245 6.77 31.58 -18.01
C GLY A 245 8.26 31.22 -18.11
N THR A 246 8.59 30.09 -18.75
CA THR A 246 9.97 29.65 -18.97
C THR A 246 10.48 30.08 -20.34
N LYS A 247 11.70 30.63 -20.44
CA LYS A 247 12.17 31.29 -21.67
C LYS A 247 12.86 30.37 -22.67
N GLN A 248 13.64 29.39 -22.22
CA GLN A 248 14.37 28.50 -23.10
C GLN A 248 14.57 27.12 -22.49
N ARG A 249 14.99 26.18 -23.35
CA ARG A 249 15.22 24.78 -23.00
C ARG A 249 13.96 24.12 -22.44
N ASN A 250 12.86 24.17 -23.21
CA ASN A 250 11.52 23.76 -22.78
C ASN A 250 10.98 22.45 -23.43
N PRO A 251 11.65 21.29 -23.36
CA PRO A 251 13.09 20.98 -23.18
C PRO A 251 13.96 21.15 -24.44
N SER A 252 15.28 21.33 -24.24
CA SER A 252 16.33 21.24 -25.27
C SER A 252 17.15 19.96 -25.07
N ALA A 253 17.24 19.10 -26.09
CA ALA A 253 17.97 17.84 -26.05
C ALA A 253 19.13 17.83 -27.04
N ASP A 254 20.36 17.60 -26.55
CA ASP A 254 21.59 17.59 -27.35
C ASP A 254 22.22 16.19 -27.32
N ASN A 255 22.51 15.61 -28.48
CA ASN A 255 23.06 14.25 -28.62
C ASN A 255 22.35 13.20 -27.75
N CYS A 256 21.01 13.12 -27.81
CA CYS A 256 20.27 12.06 -27.14
C CYS A 256 19.99 10.89 -28.10
N ALA A 257 20.15 9.65 -27.65
CA ALA A 257 19.72 8.47 -28.40
C ALA A 257 18.22 8.56 -28.73
N TYR A 258 17.42 8.88 -27.71
CA TYR A 258 15.97 8.94 -27.79
C TYR A 258 15.42 10.02 -26.84
N ALA A 259 14.67 10.97 -27.40
CA ALA A 259 13.88 11.93 -26.63
C ALA A 259 12.41 11.82 -27.03
N HIS A 260 11.59 11.20 -26.19
CA HIS A 260 10.14 11.09 -26.42
C HIS A 260 9.40 12.09 -25.54
N LEU A 261 8.70 13.03 -26.16
CA LEU A 261 7.94 14.07 -25.50
C LEU A 261 6.47 13.90 -25.84
N TYR A 262 5.57 13.78 -24.86
CA TYR A 262 4.14 13.71 -25.19
C TYR A 262 3.22 14.38 -24.17
N ASN A 263 2.09 14.90 -24.64
CA ASN A 263 1.08 15.56 -23.82
C ASN A 263 1.62 16.66 -22.88
N ASN A 264 2.72 17.33 -23.24
CA ASN A 264 3.23 18.47 -22.47
C ASN A 264 2.46 19.75 -22.84
N TYR A 265 2.36 20.68 -21.88
CA TYR A 265 1.80 22.00 -22.12
C TYR A 265 2.90 23.06 -21.98
N VAL A 266 3.20 23.75 -23.09
CA VAL A 266 4.14 24.88 -23.10
C VAL A 266 3.34 26.15 -23.32
N SER A 267 3.44 27.10 -22.38
CA SER A 267 2.59 28.29 -22.39
C SER A 267 3.29 29.54 -21.87
N ALA A 268 2.79 30.71 -22.29
CA ALA A 268 3.18 32.01 -21.73
C ALA A 268 4.71 32.21 -21.68
N GLN A 269 5.40 31.78 -22.74
CA GLN A 269 6.85 31.89 -22.83
C GLN A 269 7.28 33.33 -23.16
N VAL A 270 6.50 34.01 -24.00
CA VAL A 270 6.86 35.33 -24.54
C VAL A 270 6.17 36.45 -23.75
N SER A 271 6.96 37.42 -23.32
CA SER A 271 6.53 38.70 -22.77
C SER A 271 6.82 39.83 -23.75
N ASP A 272 6.09 40.94 -23.67
CA ASP A 272 6.36 42.13 -24.49
C ASP A 272 7.80 42.62 -24.26
N GLY A 273 8.57 42.74 -25.35
CA GLY A 273 9.98 43.16 -25.31
C GLY A 273 10.99 42.03 -25.17
N ASP A 274 10.57 40.78 -25.03
CA ASP A 274 11.50 39.64 -25.08
C ASP A 274 12.22 39.57 -26.44
N PRO A 275 13.53 39.30 -26.48
CA PRO A 275 14.22 39.14 -27.75
C PRO A 275 13.86 37.79 -28.42
N VAL A 276 14.08 37.70 -29.73
CA VAL A 276 13.77 36.53 -30.58
C VAL A 276 14.76 35.38 -30.35
N TRP A 277 14.85 34.87 -29.11
CA TRP A 277 15.65 33.70 -28.76
C TRP A 277 14.89 32.68 -27.90
N THR A 278 13.66 32.97 -27.50
CA THR A 278 12.86 32.03 -26.71
C THR A 278 12.40 30.86 -27.58
N TYR A 279 12.42 29.63 -27.07
CA TYR A 279 12.02 28.45 -27.83
C TYR A 279 11.36 27.38 -26.96
N GLY A 280 10.43 26.63 -27.55
CA GLY A 280 9.82 25.45 -26.95
C GLY A 280 10.82 24.29 -26.93
N ASN A 281 10.65 23.37 -27.87
CA ASN A 281 11.52 22.19 -27.99
C ASN A 281 12.67 22.41 -28.96
N TRP A 282 13.85 21.91 -28.62
CA TRP A 282 14.99 21.91 -29.54
C TRP A 282 15.68 20.56 -29.58
N SER A 283 15.64 19.90 -30.74
CA SER A 283 16.44 18.71 -31.05
C SER A 283 17.80 19.13 -31.62
N ARG A 284 18.87 18.92 -30.86
CA ARG A 284 20.22 19.39 -31.16
C ARG A 284 21.20 18.25 -31.40
N GLY A 285 22.30 18.57 -32.08
CA GLY A 285 23.36 17.59 -32.34
C GLY A 285 22.84 16.40 -33.14
N ARG A 286 22.95 15.19 -32.61
CA ARG A 286 22.47 13.93 -33.22
C ARG A 286 21.21 13.37 -32.55
N THR A 287 20.45 14.22 -31.86
CA THR A 287 19.25 13.80 -31.12
C THR A 287 18.18 13.23 -32.04
N ARG A 288 17.52 12.14 -31.62
CA ARG A 288 16.28 11.65 -32.23
C ARG A 288 15.09 11.99 -31.34
N MET A 289 14.32 13.01 -31.74
CA MET A 289 13.20 13.52 -30.94
C MET A 289 11.83 13.18 -31.57
N VAL A 290 10.91 12.71 -30.74
CA VAL A 290 9.51 12.49 -31.11
C VAL A 290 8.62 13.31 -30.18
N ILE A 291 7.73 14.12 -30.75
CA ILE A 291 6.77 14.97 -30.01
C ILE A 291 5.35 14.51 -30.35
N GLU A 292 4.56 14.09 -29.37
CA GLU A 292 3.18 13.64 -29.60
C GLU A 292 2.14 14.36 -28.74
N ASN A 293 1.03 14.79 -29.35
CA ASN A 293 -0.13 15.40 -28.70
C ASN A 293 0.20 16.47 -27.64
N SER A 294 1.26 17.24 -27.82
CA SER A 294 1.61 18.34 -26.91
C SER A 294 0.85 19.62 -27.30
N TYR A 295 0.78 20.59 -26.40
CA TYR A 295 0.03 21.82 -26.61
C TYR A 295 0.93 23.02 -26.38
N TYR A 296 0.93 23.94 -27.34
CA TYR A 296 1.74 25.17 -27.31
C TYR A 296 0.80 26.37 -27.38
N ASP A 297 0.90 27.30 -26.42
CA ASP A 297 0.08 28.53 -26.37
C ASP A 297 0.93 29.76 -26.05
N GLY A 298 1.13 30.66 -27.02
CA GLY A 298 1.97 31.84 -26.82
C GLY A 298 3.46 31.47 -26.72
N VAL A 299 3.93 30.67 -27.67
CA VAL A 299 5.28 30.09 -27.71
C VAL A 299 5.98 30.53 -28.99
N GLN A 300 7.21 31.00 -28.87
CA GLN A 300 8.07 31.26 -30.02
C GLN A 300 8.91 30.02 -30.29
N HIS A 301 9.22 29.71 -31.56
CA HIS A 301 9.95 28.49 -31.96
C HIS A 301 9.42 27.24 -31.22
N PRO A 302 8.12 26.89 -31.38
CA PRO A 302 7.49 25.81 -30.60
C PRO A 302 8.26 24.49 -30.65
N TYR A 303 8.83 24.16 -31.80
CA TYR A 303 9.81 23.08 -31.93
C TYR A 303 10.78 23.38 -33.08
N GLN A 304 12.05 23.06 -32.85
CA GLN A 304 13.10 23.28 -33.83
C GLN A 304 14.18 22.19 -33.78
N ALA A 305 14.92 22.05 -34.88
CA ALA A 305 15.95 21.03 -35.03
C ALA A 305 17.25 21.59 -35.64
N ASP A 306 18.39 21.04 -35.21
CA ASP A 306 19.68 21.19 -35.88
C ASP A 306 19.73 20.29 -37.12
N ALA A 307 20.50 20.69 -38.14
CA ALA A 307 20.58 19.97 -39.42
C ALA A 307 21.07 18.51 -39.28
N THR A 308 21.76 18.18 -38.18
CA THR A 308 22.27 16.84 -37.88
C THR A 308 21.34 16.01 -36.98
N ALA A 309 20.25 16.60 -36.48
CA ALA A 309 19.30 15.97 -35.59
C ALA A 309 18.07 15.45 -36.36
N GLU A 310 17.26 14.64 -35.70
CA GLU A 310 15.92 14.24 -36.17
C GLU A 310 14.85 14.81 -35.23
N LEU A 311 13.74 15.26 -35.81
CA LEU A 311 12.54 15.67 -35.07
C LEU A 311 11.29 15.27 -35.87
N VAL A 312 10.40 14.51 -35.22
CA VAL A 312 9.06 14.19 -35.75
C VAL A 312 8.01 14.67 -34.75
N GLN A 313 6.99 15.36 -35.24
CA GLN A 313 5.86 15.80 -34.43
C GLN A 313 4.55 15.14 -34.93
N ARG A 314 3.69 14.68 -34.01
CA ARG A 314 2.38 14.06 -34.30
C ARG A 314 1.27 14.60 -33.39
N GLY A 315 0.20 15.17 -33.95
CA GLY A 315 -1.05 15.48 -33.21
C GLY A 315 -1.04 16.64 -32.19
N SER A 316 0.07 17.36 -32.00
CA SER A 316 0.18 18.56 -31.17
C SER A 316 -0.69 19.73 -31.68
N ILE A 317 -1.09 20.61 -30.77
CA ILE A 317 -1.84 21.84 -31.07
C ILE A 317 -0.95 23.04 -30.88
N LEU A 318 -0.88 23.90 -31.90
CA LEU A 318 -0.15 25.17 -31.89
C LEU A 318 -1.15 26.33 -31.86
N LYS A 319 -1.10 27.14 -30.80
CA LYS A 319 -1.95 28.32 -30.62
C LYS A 319 -1.09 29.55 -30.30
N HIS A 320 -1.34 30.66 -30.99
CA HIS A 320 -0.60 31.91 -30.82
C HIS A 320 0.94 31.71 -30.87
N VAL A 321 1.42 30.84 -31.77
CA VAL A 321 2.85 30.55 -31.91
C VAL A 321 3.50 31.38 -33.01
N THR A 322 4.82 31.58 -32.92
CA THR A 322 5.63 32.23 -33.96
C THR A 322 6.96 31.50 -34.15
N GLY A 323 7.74 31.82 -35.18
CA GLY A 323 9.08 31.25 -35.38
C GLY A 323 9.09 29.87 -36.02
N ARG A 324 10.11 29.07 -35.69
CA ARG A 324 10.44 27.78 -36.33
C ARG A 324 9.51 26.64 -35.87
N GLN A 325 9.23 25.74 -36.82
CA GLN A 325 8.44 24.52 -36.68
C GLN A 325 9.13 23.46 -37.54
N ASP A 326 10.32 23.03 -37.13
CA ASP A 326 11.13 22.14 -37.97
C ASP A 326 10.78 20.67 -37.75
N GLU A 327 10.65 19.93 -38.84
CA GLU A 327 10.44 18.48 -38.82
C GLU A 327 11.25 17.85 -39.95
N TRP A 328 12.15 16.93 -39.61
CA TRP A 328 12.88 16.13 -40.59
C TRP A 328 13.51 14.90 -39.94
N GLY A 329 13.91 13.95 -40.79
CA GLY A 329 14.33 12.62 -40.38
C GLY A 329 13.14 11.68 -40.22
N THR A 330 13.34 10.61 -39.45
CA THR A 330 12.39 9.49 -39.32
C THR A 330 12.07 9.18 -37.86
N ALA A 331 12.43 10.06 -36.92
CA ALA A 331 12.57 9.81 -35.48
C ALA A 331 11.71 8.65 -34.94
N PHE A 332 12.39 7.74 -34.21
CA PHE A 332 12.02 6.40 -33.75
C PHE A 332 10.56 6.16 -33.32
N GLU A 333 10.14 4.89 -33.21
CA GLU A 333 8.81 4.54 -32.70
C GLU A 333 8.86 4.27 -31.19
N PRO A 334 8.30 5.14 -30.33
CA PRO A 334 8.38 4.97 -28.87
C PRO A 334 7.67 3.70 -28.38
N ARG A 335 6.64 3.23 -29.11
CA ARG A 335 5.91 2.00 -28.77
C ARG A 335 6.74 0.73 -28.88
N ASP A 336 7.86 0.78 -29.60
CA ASP A 336 8.82 -0.33 -29.66
C ASP A 336 9.56 -0.51 -28.32
N PHE A 337 9.57 0.53 -27.47
CA PHE A 337 10.25 0.52 -26.17
C PHE A 337 9.30 0.28 -25.00
N TYR A 338 8.20 1.04 -24.90
CA TYR A 338 7.26 0.93 -23.79
C TYR A 338 5.81 1.27 -24.18
N ALA A 339 4.86 0.78 -23.38
CA ALA A 339 3.45 1.12 -23.52
C ALA A 339 3.14 2.51 -22.96
N TYR A 340 2.38 3.31 -23.70
CA TYR A 340 1.85 4.59 -23.25
C TYR A 340 0.53 4.91 -23.94
N ARG A 341 -0.24 5.81 -23.32
CA ARG A 341 -1.51 6.33 -23.84
C ARG A 341 -1.36 7.83 -24.06
N LEU A 342 -1.74 8.27 -25.26
CA LEU A 342 -1.88 9.69 -25.55
C LEU A 342 -3.25 10.18 -25.08
N ASP A 343 -3.26 11.22 -24.25
CA ASP A 343 -4.47 12.00 -24.04
C ASP A 343 -4.71 12.91 -25.28
N PRO A 344 -5.95 13.29 -25.61
CA PRO A 344 -6.22 14.19 -26.72
C PRO A 344 -5.50 15.54 -26.51
N ALA A 345 -4.78 16.05 -27.51
CA ALA A 345 -4.01 17.28 -27.38
C ALA A 345 -4.85 18.47 -26.87
N ALA A 346 -6.11 18.59 -27.31
CA ALA A 346 -7.02 19.65 -26.84
C ALA A 346 -7.35 19.60 -25.34
N ALA A 347 -7.24 18.43 -24.71
CA ALA A 347 -7.47 18.25 -23.28
C ALA A 347 -6.23 18.56 -22.42
N VAL A 348 -5.03 18.56 -23.04
CA VAL A 348 -3.74 18.69 -22.35
C VAL A 348 -3.68 19.91 -21.42
N PRO A 349 -4.05 21.15 -21.84
CA PRO A 349 -3.99 22.30 -20.94
C PRO A 349 -4.81 22.13 -19.66
N ALA A 350 -6.00 21.53 -19.75
CA ALA A 350 -6.86 21.32 -18.58
C ALA A 350 -6.33 20.20 -17.67
N LEU A 351 -5.82 19.13 -18.27
CA LEU A 351 -5.25 17.99 -17.55
C LEU A 351 -3.97 18.38 -16.81
N VAL A 352 -3.02 18.97 -17.53
CA VAL A 352 -1.72 19.35 -16.99
C VAL A 352 -1.87 20.42 -15.90
N LYS A 353 -2.70 21.45 -16.08
CA LYS A 353 -2.96 22.45 -15.01
C LYS A 353 -3.52 21.84 -13.73
N ARG A 354 -4.29 20.75 -13.84
CA ARG A 354 -4.94 20.10 -12.71
C ARG A 354 -4.03 19.09 -12.03
N PHE A 355 -3.26 18.34 -12.80
CA PHE A 355 -2.59 17.13 -12.31
C PHE A 355 -1.07 17.26 -12.22
N SER A 356 -0.45 18.27 -12.83
CA SER A 356 0.99 18.50 -12.66
C SER A 356 1.31 19.20 -11.33
N GLY A 357 2.56 19.06 -10.88
CA GLY A 357 3.07 19.65 -9.64
C GLY A 357 2.57 18.93 -8.37
N PRO A 358 2.91 19.44 -7.18
CA PRO A 358 2.61 18.76 -5.93
C PRO A 358 1.13 18.55 -5.67
N GLN A 359 0.80 17.40 -5.09
CA GLN A 359 -0.55 16.88 -4.90
C GLN A 359 -0.76 16.44 -3.47
N ARG A 360 -1.87 16.87 -2.87
CA ARG A 360 -2.27 16.51 -1.49
C ARG A 360 -2.29 15.02 -1.17
N ARG A 361 -2.47 14.17 -2.18
CA ARG A 361 -2.61 12.71 -2.01
C ARG A 361 -1.29 11.97 -2.09
N ILE A 362 -0.26 12.54 -2.71
CA ILE A 362 1.04 11.87 -2.89
C ILE A 362 1.89 12.07 -1.61
N GLY A 363 2.63 11.05 -1.20
CA GLY A 363 3.49 11.07 0.01
C GLY A 363 2.79 11.16 1.37
N ALA A 364 1.47 11.41 1.39
CA ALA A 364 0.67 11.50 2.63
C ALA A 364 0.48 10.15 3.34
N ALA A 365 0.29 9.08 2.57
CA ALA A 365 0.32 7.70 3.04
C ALA A 365 1.40 6.95 2.27
N VAL A 366 2.12 6.06 2.96
CA VAL A 366 3.10 5.17 2.33
C VAL A 366 2.49 3.79 2.19
N THR A 367 2.61 3.18 1.03
CA THR A 367 2.24 1.78 0.85
C THR A 367 3.50 0.94 0.64
N LEU A 368 3.71 -0.04 1.52
CA LEU A 368 4.79 -1.02 1.47
C LEU A 368 4.22 -2.32 0.93
N GLN A 369 4.66 -2.76 -0.25
CA GLN A 369 4.15 -3.96 -0.91
C GLN A 369 4.91 -5.21 -0.47
N VAL A 370 4.18 -6.27 -0.18
CA VAL A 370 4.74 -7.58 0.18
C VAL A 370 4.20 -8.63 -0.81
N PRO A 371 5.04 -9.35 -1.59
CA PRO A 371 6.49 -9.42 -1.47
C PRO A 371 7.27 -8.42 -2.35
N ALA A 372 6.58 -7.55 -3.11
CA ALA A 372 7.20 -6.78 -4.19
C ALA A 372 8.31 -5.84 -3.71
N ASP A 373 8.05 -5.06 -2.65
CA ASP A 373 9.04 -4.14 -2.08
C ASP A 373 9.82 -4.83 -0.94
N TYR A 374 9.14 -5.68 -0.16
CA TYR A 374 9.73 -6.38 0.98
C TYR A 374 9.45 -7.88 0.92
N PRO A 375 10.45 -8.76 1.10
CA PRO A 375 10.28 -10.20 0.93
C PRO A 375 9.35 -10.84 1.98
N THR A 376 9.14 -10.18 3.11
CA THR A 376 8.28 -10.69 4.20
C THR A 376 7.46 -9.58 4.84
N VAL A 377 6.36 -9.96 5.49
CA VAL A 377 5.52 -9.03 6.27
C VAL A 377 6.33 -8.40 7.41
N GLN A 378 7.21 -9.17 8.08
CA GLN A 378 8.06 -8.63 9.14
C GLN A 378 9.05 -7.58 8.60
N ALA A 379 9.66 -7.81 7.44
CA ALA A 379 10.57 -6.82 6.82
C ALA A 379 9.85 -5.50 6.52
N ALA A 380 8.60 -5.55 6.03
CA ALA A 380 7.79 -4.34 5.84
C ALA A 380 7.44 -3.66 7.18
N VAL A 381 7.14 -4.42 8.24
CA VAL A 381 6.96 -3.86 9.59
C VAL A 381 8.26 -3.22 10.07
N ASP A 382 9.40 -3.84 9.82
CA ASP A 382 10.73 -3.37 10.24
C ASP A 382 11.13 -2.07 9.56
N ALA A 383 10.68 -1.85 8.31
CA ALA A 383 10.89 -0.64 7.54
C ALA A 383 10.11 0.59 8.06
N VAL A 384 9.01 0.40 8.79
CA VAL A 384 8.28 1.50 9.45
C VAL A 384 9.13 2.06 10.60
N PRO A 385 9.37 3.38 10.69
CA PRO A 385 10.22 3.95 11.71
C PRO A 385 9.58 3.88 13.10
N VAL A 386 10.43 3.83 14.14
CA VAL A 386 9.97 4.04 15.52
C VAL A 386 9.51 5.49 15.67
N GLY A 387 8.37 5.70 16.33
CA GLY A 387 7.75 7.01 16.47
C GLY A 387 6.92 7.44 15.25
N ASN A 388 6.53 6.50 14.39
CA ASN A 388 5.72 6.80 13.19
C ASN A 388 4.41 7.53 13.53
N THR A 389 4.26 8.75 13.02
CA THR A 389 3.09 9.62 13.24
C THR A 389 2.11 9.65 12.07
N GLY A 390 2.48 9.10 10.91
CA GLY A 390 1.65 9.11 9.69
C GLY A 390 1.14 7.72 9.29
N PRO A 391 0.08 7.64 8.47
CA PRO A 391 -0.46 6.36 8.03
C PRO A 391 0.52 5.61 7.12
N VAL A 392 0.79 4.34 7.44
CA VAL A 392 1.54 3.40 6.59
C VAL A 392 0.69 2.18 6.31
N THR A 393 0.46 1.87 5.04
CA THR A 393 -0.20 0.64 4.60
C THR A 393 0.86 -0.41 4.28
N ILE A 394 0.79 -1.57 4.91
CA ILE A 394 1.53 -2.77 4.50
C ILE A 394 0.56 -3.61 3.67
N ALA A 395 0.72 -3.54 2.35
CA ALA A 395 -0.13 -4.21 1.37
C ALA A 395 0.44 -5.60 1.06
N VAL A 396 -0.26 -6.64 1.50
CA VAL A 396 0.17 -8.04 1.38
C VAL A 396 -0.57 -8.69 0.21
N ALA A 397 0.17 -9.18 -0.77
CA ALA A 397 -0.34 -9.88 -1.94
C ALA A 397 -1.09 -11.18 -1.55
N PRO A 398 -1.91 -11.76 -2.45
CA PRO A 398 -2.40 -13.12 -2.28
C PRO A 398 -1.25 -14.12 -2.11
N GLY A 399 -1.34 -14.99 -1.10
CA GLY A 399 -0.31 -15.96 -0.75
C GLY A 399 -0.44 -16.50 0.68
N THR A 400 0.31 -17.57 0.96
CA THR A 400 0.49 -18.10 2.32
C THR A 400 1.88 -17.75 2.82
N TYR A 401 1.94 -16.96 3.88
CA TYR A 401 3.14 -16.41 4.48
C TYR A 401 3.40 -17.15 5.79
N ARG A 402 4.25 -18.18 5.75
CA ARG A 402 4.65 -18.93 6.95
C ARG A 402 5.71 -18.15 7.73
N ALA A 403 5.29 -17.28 8.64
CA ALA A 403 6.18 -16.43 9.44
C ALA A 403 5.49 -15.93 10.69
N LYS A 404 6.29 -15.64 11.73
CA LYS A 404 5.84 -14.82 12.87
C LYS A 404 5.95 -13.33 12.53
N VAL A 405 4.98 -12.55 12.97
CA VAL A 405 4.96 -11.09 12.78
C VAL A 405 4.77 -10.39 14.12
N PHE A 406 5.60 -9.39 14.41
CA PHE A 406 5.49 -8.55 15.60
C PHE A 406 5.53 -7.07 15.23
N ILE A 407 4.45 -6.36 15.57
CA ILE A 407 4.33 -4.90 15.47
C ILE A 407 4.59 -4.30 16.88
N PRO A 408 5.79 -3.75 17.15
CA PRO A 408 6.17 -3.26 18.48
C PRO A 408 5.52 -1.90 18.82
N VAL A 409 5.44 -1.58 20.12
CA VAL A 409 4.76 -0.38 20.68
C VAL A 409 5.08 0.94 19.93
N GLY A 410 6.32 1.11 19.46
CA GLY A 410 6.76 2.33 18.77
C GLY A 410 6.34 2.47 17.30
N LYS A 411 5.55 1.55 16.74
CA LYS A 411 5.18 1.54 15.30
C LYS A 411 3.67 1.67 15.09
N SER A 412 3.10 2.78 15.56
CA SER A 412 1.68 3.09 15.42
C SER A 412 1.29 3.47 13.98
N ASN A 413 -0.01 3.64 13.72
CA ASN A 413 -0.58 4.10 12.44
C ASN A 413 -0.33 3.15 11.26
N ILE A 414 -0.34 1.83 11.52
CA ILE A 414 -0.16 0.81 10.48
C ILE A 414 -1.52 0.24 10.05
N LEU A 415 -1.76 0.19 8.74
CA LEU A 415 -2.79 -0.62 8.11
C LEU A 415 -2.15 -1.87 7.48
N LEU A 416 -2.38 -3.06 8.06
CA LEU A 416 -2.00 -4.33 7.44
C LEU A 416 -3.15 -4.82 6.54
N GLN A 417 -2.95 -4.81 5.23
CA GLN A 417 -4.02 -4.99 4.24
C GLN A 417 -3.73 -6.17 3.31
N GLY A 418 -4.57 -7.20 3.32
CA GLY A 418 -4.55 -8.21 2.25
C GLY A 418 -5.16 -7.64 0.97
N THR A 419 -4.48 -7.79 -0.16
CA THR A 419 -4.88 -7.22 -1.47
C THR A 419 -5.70 -8.17 -2.34
N GLY A 420 -5.93 -9.40 -1.87
CA GLY A 420 -6.78 -10.37 -2.55
C GLY A 420 -8.26 -10.00 -2.55
N ARG A 421 -9.06 -10.73 -3.32
CA ARG A 421 -10.50 -10.51 -3.42
C ARG A 421 -11.23 -10.90 -2.14
N ASN A 422 -10.70 -11.89 -1.42
CA ASN A 422 -11.23 -12.37 -0.15
C ASN A 422 -10.14 -12.45 0.92
N ARG A 423 -10.55 -12.42 2.19
CA ARG A 423 -9.65 -12.57 3.35
C ARG A 423 -8.83 -13.87 3.36
N SER A 424 -9.30 -14.90 2.66
CA SER A 424 -8.63 -16.20 2.51
C SER A 424 -7.48 -16.19 1.52
N ASP A 425 -7.45 -15.20 0.62
CA ASP A 425 -6.45 -15.14 -0.44
C ASP A 425 -5.06 -14.80 0.12
N THR A 426 -5.01 -14.17 1.31
CA THR A 426 -3.79 -13.79 2.02
C THR A 426 -3.81 -14.38 3.43
N VAL A 427 -2.87 -15.28 3.74
CA VAL A 427 -2.80 -16.00 5.02
C VAL A 427 -1.42 -15.79 5.66
N ILE A 428 -1.38 -15.32 6.91
CA ILE A 428 -0.17 -15.34 7.74
C ILE A 428 -0.30 -16.50 8.73
N VAL A 429 0.63 -17.45 8.67
CA VAL A 429 0.52 -18.73 9.37
C VAL A 429 1.81 -19.12 10.09
N PHE A 430 1.68 -19.77 11.24
CA PHE A 430 2.76 -20.48 11.92
C PHE A 430 2.17 -21.54 12.86
N ASP A 431 2.98 -22.42 13.45
CA ASP A 431 2.52 -23.61 14.18
C ASP A 431 3.08 -23.71 15.62
N THR A 432 3.46 -22.58 16.23
CA THR A 432 4.11 -22.64 17.56
C THR A 432 3.07 -22.87 18.67
N PRO A 433 3.19 -23.95 19.46
CA PRO A 433 2.49 -24.10 20.73
C PRO A 433 3.18 -23.33 21.87
N ALA A 434 2.46 -23.11 22.97
CA ALA A 434 2.95 -22.38 24.14
C ALA A 434 4.09 -23.08 24.89
N GLU A 435 4.32 -24.37 24.65
CA GLU A 435 5.53 -25.08 25.09
C GLU A 435 6.82 -24.30 24.74
N TYR A 436 6.86 -23.62 23.59
CA TYR A 436 8.04 -22.92 23.08
C TYR A 436 7.97 -21.39 23.27
N GLY A 437 7.73 -20.94 24.50
CA GLY A 437 7.78 -19.51 24.86
C GLY A 437 6.52 -18.97 25.55
N GLY A 438 5.69 -19.84 26.11
CA GLY A 438 4.40 -19.53 26.71
C GLY A 438 3.38 -19.02 25.69
N SER A 439 2.19 -18.65 26.17
CA SER A 439 1.12 -18.15 25.29
C SER A 439 1.59 -16.99 24.42
N THR A 440 2.40 -16.08 24.97
CA THR A 440 2.96 -14.95 24.20
C THR A 440 3.89 -15.40 23.08
N GLY A 441 4.75 -16.39 23.31
CA GLY A 441 5.68 -16.93 22.31
C GLY A 441 4.98 -17.76 21.24
N SER A 442 3.82 -18.34 21.54
CA SER A 442 3.02 -19.14 20.58
C SER A 442 2.38 -18.30 19.47
N ALA A 443 2.15 -17.00 19.71
CA ALA A 443 1.42 -16.15 18.78
C ALA A 443 2.06 -16.06 17.40
N THR A 444 1.29 -16.38 16.35
CA THR A 444 1.70 -16.16 14.96
C THR A 444 1.86 -14.67 14.67
N VAL A 445 0.90 -13.85 15.11
CA VAL A 445 1.00 -12.38 15.02
C VAL A 445 0.83 -11.73 16.39
N ARG A 446 1.69 -10.75 16.68
CA ARG A 446 1.65 -9.90 17.86
C ARG A 446 1.52 -8.43 17.47
N ILE A 447 0.56 -7.73 18.06
CA ILE A 447 0.36 -6.28 17.88
C ILE A 447 0.44 -5.59 19.24
N ALA A 448 1.58 -4.94 19.51
CA ALA A 448 1.78 -4.13 20.71
C ALA A 448 1.64 -2.63 20.44
N ALA A 449 1.73 -2.18 19.19
CA ALA A 449 1.46 -0.79 18.81
C ALA A 449 -0.01 -0.43 18.93
N SER A 450 -0.27 0.86 19.17
CA SER A 450 -1.63 1.42 19.10
C SER A 450 -1.93 1.88 17.67
N ASP A 451 -3.20 2.16 17.37
CA ASP A 451 -3.64 2.69 16.07
C ASP A 451 -3.28 1.76 14.89
N VAL A 452 -3.48 0.46 15.09
CA VAL A 452 -3.24 -0.56 14.06
C VAL A 452 -4.57 -1.08 13.54
N THR A 453 -4.72 -1.09 12.22
CA THR A 453 -5.84 -1.75 11.54
C THR A 453 -5.32 -2.94 10.75
N ALA A 454 -5.99 -4.08 10.82
CA ALA A 454 -5.77 -5.21 9.92
C ALA A 454 -7.05 -5.49 9.12
N ARG A 455 -6.94 -5.59 7.80
CA ARG A 455 -8.08 -5.72 6.90
C ARG A 455 -7.89 -6.77 5.81
N ASN A 456 -8.91 -7.59 5.59
CA ASN A 456 -8.99 -8.53 4.46
C ASN A 456 -7.84 -9.56 4.39
N LEU A 457 -7.47 -10.16 5.52
CA LEU A 457 -6.49 -11.24 5.58
C LEU A 457 -6.81 -12.24 6.70
N THR A 458 -6.14 -13.39 6.67
CA THR A 458 -6.29 -14.47 7.66
C THR A 458 -5.03 -14.60 8.51
N PHE A 459 -5.21 -14.72 9.83
CA PHE A 459 -4.18 -15.10 10.79
C PHE A 459 -4.46 -16.53 11.25
N SER A 460 -3.47 -17.40 11.20
CA SER A 460 -3.63 -18.81 11.56
C SER A 460 -2.49 -19.27 12.46
N ASN A 461 -2.81 -19.95 13.55
CA ASN A 461 -1.87 -20.87 14.16
C ASN A 461 -2.25 -22.28 13.74
N ASP A 462 -1.45 -22.96 12.92
CA ASP A 462 -1.73 -24.28 12.38
C ASP A 462 -1.12 -25.45 13.17
N PHE A 463 -0.78 -25.22 14.45
CA PHE A 463 -0.44 -26.30 15.38
C PHE A 463 -1.52 -27.40 15.38
N ASP A 464 -1.07 -28.66 15.32
CA ASP A 464 -1.90 -29.86 15.31
C ASP A 464 -1.87 -30.53 16.69
N GLU A 465 -2.87 -30.21 17.53
CA GLU A 465 -3.03 -30.77 18.88
C GLU A 465 -3.16 -32.31 18.88
N ALA A 466 -3.55 -32.94 17.77
CA ALA A 466 -3.71 -34.39 17.71
C ALA A 466 -2.41 -35.12 17.35
N ALA A 467 -1.43 -34.41 16.76
CA ALA A 467 -0.18 -35.01 16.31
C ALA A 467 0.84 -35.20 17.44
N VAL A 468 0.71 -34.47 18.56
CA VAL A 468 1.67 -34.46 19.67
C VAL A 468 0.96 -34.35 21.01
N VAL A 469 1.59 -34.87 22.07
CA VAL A 469 1.12 -34.71 23.46
C VAL A 469 2.05 -33.73 24.15
N LEU A 470 1.57 -32.53 24.47
CA LEU A 470 2.35 -31.48 25.14
C LEU A 470 1.62 -30.99 26.41
N ASN A 471 2.36 -30.41 27.34
CA ASN A 471 1.74 -29.75 28.50
C ASN A 471 1.23 -28.34 28.14
N GLY A 472 1.89 -27.65 27.20
CA GLY A 472 1.51 -26.32 26.72
C GLY A 472 0.97 -26.32 25.29
N GLU A 473 -0.25 -26.85 25.08
CA GLU A 473 -0.89 -26.97 23.75
C GLU A 473 -1.49 -25.65 23.21
N GLN A 474 -1.56 -24.59 24.03
CA GLN A 474 -2.11 -23.29 23.61
C GLN A 474 -1.39 -22.74 22.39
N ALA A 475 -2.12 -22.28 21.37
CA ALA A 475 -1.53 -21.93 20.09
C ALA A 475 -2.21 -20.69 19.48
N LEU A 476 -1.68 -19.51 19.81
CA LEU A 476 -2.31 -18.24 19.45
C LEU A 476 -2.12 -17.94 17.95
N ALA A 477 -3.21 -17.61 17.25
CA ALA A 477 -3.14 -16.98 15.94
C ALA A 477 -2.78 -15.49 16.08
N MET A 478 -3.35 -14.83 17.09
CA MET A 478 -3.19 -13.39 17.33
C MET A 478 -3.07 -13.07 18.81
N LYS A 479 -2.16 -12.15 19.13
CA LYS A 479 -2.10 -11.45 20.43
C LYS A 479 -2.05 -9.94 20.25
N THR A 480 -2.91 -9.21 20.94
CA THR A 480 -2.85 -7.74 21.00
C THR A 480 -2.56 -7.24 22.41
N THR A 481 -1.82 -6.13 22.53
CA THR A 481 -1.69 -5.35 23.77
C THR A 481 -1.85 -3.85 23.56
N GLY A 482 -1.75 -3.33 22.33
CA GLY A 482 -1.95 -1.91 22.03
C GLY A 482 -3.41 -1.46 22.15
N ASP A 483 -3.63 -0.15 22.14
CA ASP A 483 -4.98 0.45 22.15
C ASP A 483 -5.42 0.85 20.73
N ARG A 484 -6.73 1.02 20.53
CA ARG A 484 -7.33 1.40 19.24
C ARG A 484 -6.99 0.46 18.10
N ILE A 485 -7.08 -0.85 18.34
CA ILE A 485 -6.83 -1.87 17.32
C ILE A 485 -8.12 -2.24 16.61
N VAL A 486 -8.09 -2.27 15.28
CA VAL A 486 -9.24 -2.64 14.45
C VAL A 486 -8.91 -3.86 13.59
N PHE A 487 -9.81 -4.85 13.58
CA PHE A 487 -9.79 -5.97 12.66
C PHE A 487 -11.07 -5.94 11.81
N GLU A 488 -10.93 -5.78 10.51
CA GLU A 488 -12.07 -5.70 9.59
C GLU A 488 -11.99 -6.75 8.50
N ASN A 489 -13.05 -7.52 8.33
CA ASN A 489 -13.07 -8.54 7.28
C ASN A 489 -11.88 -9.52 7.39
N THR A 490 -11.51 -9.91 8.62
CA THR A 490 -10.39 -10.82 8.90
C THR A 490 -10.86 -12.23 9.24
N ALA A 491 -9.92 -13.18 9.30
CA ALA A 491 -10.15 -14.49 9.90
C ALA A 491 -9.05 -14.83 10.92
N PHE A 492 -9.43 -15.51 12.01
CA PHE A 492 -8.53 -16.04 13.03
C PHE A 492 -8.76 -17.54 13.15
N LEU A 493 -7.74 -18.34 12.80
CA LEU A 493 -7.84 -19.79 12.75
C LEU A 493 -6.89 -20.42 13.77
N GLY A 494 -7.43 -21.26 14.65
CA GLY A 494 -6.67 -21.94 15.69
C GLY A 494 -7.53 -22.97 16.41
N ASN A 495 -7.02 -23.42 17.56
CA ASN A 495 -7.69 -24.34 18.46
C ASN A 495 -7.76 -23.69 19.85
N GLN A 496 -6.98 -24.17 20.81
CA GLN A 496 -6.87 -23.54 22.11
C GLN A 496 -6.18 -22.15 22.02
N ASP A 497 -6.77 -21.15 22.69
CA ASP A 497 -6.25 -19.78 22.80
C ASP A 497 -6.10 -19.01 21.47
N THR A 498 -6.99 -19.19 20.48
CA THR A 498 -6.81 -18.61 19.13
C THR A 498 -6.58 -17.08 19.09
N LEU A 499 -7.40 -16.28 19.80
CA LEU A 499 -7.36 -14.82 19.79
C LEU A 499 -7.23 -14.27 21.21
N MET A 500 -6.05 -13.72 21.53
CA MET A 500 -5.79 -13.02 22.78
C MET A 500 -5.89 -11.49 22.60
N THR A 501 -6.90 -10.87 23.19
CA THR A 501 -7.02 -9.40 23.26
C THR A 501 -6.72 -8.91 24.67
N ASP A 502 -5.50 -8.41 24.86
CA ASP A 502 -4.94 -8.04 26.16
C ASP A 502 -4.60 -6.54 26.22
N SER A 503 -4.17 -6.07 27.38
CA SER A 503 -3.58 -4.74 27.57
C SER A 503 -2.17 -4.87 28.15
N PRO A 504 -1.34 -3.81 28.11
CA PRO A 504 0.06 -3.90 28.54
C PRO A 504 0.21 -4.19 30.04
N LYS A 505 -0.80 -3.82 30.84
CA LYS A 505 -0.88 -3.99 32.29
C LYS A 505 -2.34 -4.14 32.71
N LEU A 506 -2.59 -4.70 33.89
CA LEU A 506 -3.94 -4.96 34.40
C LEU A 506 -4.86 -3.72 34.39
N ASP A 507 -4.35 -2.59 34.88
CA ASP A 507 -5.08 -1.34 35.08
C ASP A 507 -5.05 -0.39 33.86
N VAL A 508 -4.52 -0.86 32.73
CA VAL A 508 -4.54 -0.13 31.45
C VAL A 508 -5.68 -0.65 30.59
N ILE A 509 -6.51 0.26 30.10
CA ILE A 509 -7.59 -0.06 29.16
C ILE A 509 -7.04 0.00 27.73
N SER A 510 -7.03 -1.14 27.05
CA SER A 510 -6.85 -1.23 25.61
C SER A 510 -8.18 -1.59 24.96
N ARG A 511 -8.50 -0.95 23.84
CA ARG A 511 -9.72 -1.22 23.08
C ARG A 511 -9.43 -1.91 21.76
N VAL A 512 -10.19 -2.97 21.47
CA VAL A 512 -10.10 -3.78 20.26
C VAL A 512 -11.47 -3.90 19.61
N TYR A 513 -11.55 -3.63 18.31
CA TYR A 513 -12.79 -3.77 17.55
C TYR A 513 -12.60 -4.78 16.41
N VAL A 514 -13.32 -5.89 16.46
CA VAL A 514 -13.36 -6.93 15.45
C VAL A 514 -14.71 -6.88 14.76
N ARG A 515 -14.74 -6.70 13.43
CA ARG A 515 -15.99 -6.57 12.66
C ARG A 515 -15.98 -7.33 11.34
N ASP A 516 -17.15 -7.87 11.01
CA ASP A 516 -17.39 -8.58 9.75
C ASP A 516 -16.38 -9.73 9.53
N SER A 517 -15.97 -10.39 10.62
CA SER A 517 -14.84 -11.33 10.66
C SER A 517 -15.27 -12.77 10.96
N TYR A 518 -14.30 -13.68 10.87
CA TYR A 518 -14.44 -15.09 11.22
C TYR A 518 -13.43 -15.45 12.33
N ILE A 519 -13.87 -16.17 13.36
CA ILE A 519 -13.00 -16.66 14.44
C ILE A 519 -13.34 -18.13 14.66
N GLU A 520 -12.34 -19.02 14.71
CA GLU A 520 -12.55 -20.41 15.10
C GLU A 520 -11.57 -20.90 16.16
N GLY A 521 -12.02 -21.82 17.00
CA GLY A 521 -11.21 -22.46 18.03
C GLY A 521 -12.06 -23.36 18.92
N ASP A 522 -11.48 -23.87 20.01
CA ASP A 522 -12.16 -24.77 20.94
C ASP A 522 -12.09 -24.32 22.41
N VAL A 523 -10.94 -24.38 23.06
CA VAL A 523 -10.74 -24.00 24.46
C VAL A 523 -10.26 -22.55 24.55
N ASP A 524 -10.98 -21.72 25.30
CA ASP A 524 -10.62 -20.32 25.63
C ASP A 524 -10.22 -19.48 24.41
N PHE A 525 -10.83 -19.73 23.25
CA PHE A 525 -10.27 -19.26 21.99
C PHE A 525 -10.49 -17.76 21.71
N VAL A 526 -11.28 -17.07 22.54
CA VAL A 526 -11.32 -15.61 22.66
C VAL A 526 -11.06 -15.22 24.12
N TYR A 527 -9.91 -14.64 24.43
CA TYR A 527 -9.51 -14.43 25.82
C TYR A 527 -8.63 -13.20 26.05
N GLY A 528 -8.49 -12.78 27.31
CA GLY A 528 -7.70 -11.60 27.70
C GLY A 528 -8.51 -10.53 28.44
N ARG A 529 -7.87 -9.37 28.69
CA ARG A 529 -8.43 -8.32 29.55
C ARG A 529 -8.86 -7.03 28.83
N ALA A 530 -8.59 -6.90 27.54
CA ALA A 530 -8.93 -5.71 26.77
C ALA A 530 -10.45 -5.50 26.68
N THR A 531 -10.87 -4.26 26.50
CA THR A 531 -12.24 -3.96 26.08
C THR A 531 -12.39 -4.35 24.61
N THR A 532 -13.12 -5.43 24.35
CA THR A 532 -13.16 -6.07 23.02
C THR A 532 -14.58 -6.14 22.50
N VAL A 533 -14.83 -5.53 21.35
CA VAL A 533 -16.10 -5.63 20.64
C VAL A 533 -15.94 -6.55 19.43
N ILE A 534 -16.72 -7.63 19.38
CA ILE A 534 -16.85 -8.50 18.21
C ILE A 534 -18.24 -8.29 17.62
N GLU A 535 -18.31 -7.70 16.43
CA GLU A 535 -19.57 -7.32 15.79
C GLU A 535 -19.75 -7.98 14.42
N ARG A 536 -20.98 -8.40 14.09
CA ARG A 536 -21.35 -8.95 12.77
C ARG A 536 -20.40 -10.03 12.28
N SER A 537 -19.93 -10.88 13.19
CA SER A 537 -18.91 -11.88 12.92
C SER A 537 -19.47 -13.29 13.07
N VAL A 538 -18.79 -14.26 12.45
CA VAL A 538 -19.07 -15.68 12.63
C VAL A 538 -18.02 -16.27 13.57
N ILE A 539 -18.49 -16.91 14.63
CA ILE A 539 -17.65 -17.54 15.65
C ILE A 539 -17.89 -19.06 15.56
N ARG A 540 -16.91 -19.83 15.09
CA ARG A 540 -17.01 -21.29 14.96
C ARG A 540 -16.35 -21.99 16.15
N ALA A 541 -17.16 -22.58 17.02
CA ALA A 541 -16.70 -23.45 18.09
C ALA A 541 -16.48 -24.87 17.55
N LEU A 542 -15.22 -25.31 17.52
CA LEU A 542 -14.79 -26.58 16.94
C LEU A 542 -15.04 -27.75 17.89
N SER A 543 -15.68 -28.82 17.41
CA SER A 543 -15.80 -30.05 18.20
C SER A 543 -14.42 -30.67 18.48
N ARG A 544 -14.15 -31.00 19.74
CA ARG A 544 -13.01 -31.84 20.17
C ARG A 544 -13.36 -33.34 20.20
N GLY A 545 -14.53 -33.72 19.69
CA GLY A 545 -15.01 -35.10 19.70
C GLY A 545 -15.61 -35.55 21.03
N SER A 546 -15.81 -34.62 21.98
CA SER A 546 -16.43 -34.89 23.27
C SER A 546 -17.95 -34.81 23.18
N THR A 547 -18.66 -35.62 23.95
CA THR A 547 -20.12 -35.53 24.11
C THR A 547 -20.53 -34.62 25.26
N THR A 548 -19.61 -34.29 26.17
CA THR A 548 -19.92 -33.57 27.42
C THR A 548 -19.32 -32.18 27.46
N ASN A 549 -18.09 -31.99 26.98
CA ASN A 549 -17.42 -30.70 26.98
C ASN A 549 -16.40 -30.61 25.84
N ASN A 550 -16.62 -29.69 24.90
CA ASN A 550 -15.73 -29.42 23.77
C ASN A 550 -14.96 -28.10 23.91
N GLY A 551 -15.22 -27.30 24.95
CA GLY A 551 -14.47 -26.08 25.23
C GLY A 551 -15.31 -24.89 25.68
N TYR A 552 -14.71 -23.71 25.54
CA TYR A 552 -15.18 -22.44 26.09
C TYR A 552 -14.94 -21.35 25.06
N ILE A 553 -15.99 -20.61 24.69
CA ILE A 553 -15.83 -19.53 23.70
C ILE A 553 -15.00 -18.39 24.27
N THR A 554 -15.25 -18.01 25.53
CA THR A 554 -14.57 -16.86 26.15
C THR A 554 -13.86 -17.21 27.45
N ALA A 555 -12.70 -16.58 27.66
CA ALA A 555 -12.00 -16.58 28.94
C ALA A 555 -11.50 -15.16 29.27
N ALA A 556 -12.44 -14.28 29.61
CA ALA A 556 -12.12 -12.88 29.90
C ALA A 556 -11.41 -12.74 31.26
N SER A 557 -10.52 -11.77 31.36
CA SER A 557 -9.75 -11.42 32.57
C SER A 557 -9.76 -9.91 32.86
N THR A 558 -10.86 -9.25 32.46
CA THR A 558 -11.09 -7.81 32.59
C THR A 558 -10.77 -7.32 34.01
N TRP A 559 -10.05 -6.21 34.12
CA TRP A 559 -9.81 -5.58 35.42
C TRP A 559 -11.12 -5.03 36.02
N THR A 560 -11.30 -5.17 37.33
CA THR A 560 -12.49 -4.72 38.06
C THR A 560 -12.81 -3.23 37.84
N GLY A 561 -11.77 -2.38 37.68
CA GLY A 561 -11.95 -0.95 37.39
C GLY A 561 -12.25 -0.62 35.93
N ASN A 562 -12.19 -1.60 35.02
CA ASN A 562 -12.62 -1.43 33.64
C ASN A 562 -14.13 -1.78 33.55
N PRO A 563 -15.01 -0.82 33.20
CA PRO A 563 -16.44 -1.07 33.09
C PRO A 563 -16.79 -2.05 31.96
N TYR A 564 -15.96 -2.14 30.92
CA TYR A 564 -16.27 -2.90 29.70
C TYR A 564 -15.20 -3.95 29.40
N GLY A 565 -15.58 -5.22 29.43
CA GLY A 565 -14.77 -6.34 28.96
C GLY A 565 -15.13 -6.71 27.53
N PHE A 566 -15.73 -7.87 27.32
CA PHE A 566 -16.10 -8.35 25.99
C PHE A 566 -17.56 -8.07 25.64
N LEU A 567 -17.80 -7.53 24.45
CA LEU A 567 -19.12 -7.41 23.82
C LEU A 567 -19.12 -8.21 22.53
N ILE A 568 -19.86 -9.31 22.51
CA ILE A 568 -20.11 -10.09 21.30
C ILE A 568 -21.52 -9.74 20.84
N THR A 569 -21.62 -8.97 19.75
CA THR A 569 -22.89 -8.37 19.34
C THR A 569 -23.24 -8.62 17.88
N ARG A 570 -24.53 -8.82 17.58
CA ARG A 570 -25.06 -9.03 16.22
C ARG A 570 -24.29 -10.08 15.43
N SER A 571 -23.79 -11.09 16.13
CA SER A 571 -22.92 -12.12 15.59
C SER A 571 -23.64 -13.46 15.53
N LYS A 572 -22.98 -14.46 14.96
CA LYS A 572 -23.50 -15.82 14.88
C LYS A 572 -22.46 -16.80 15.40
N ILE A 573 -22.83 -17.58 16.41
CA ILE A 573 -22.03 -18.72 16.85
C ILE A 573 -22.48 -19.96 16.05
N VAL A 574 -21.54 -20.73 15.54
CA VAL A 574 -21.78 -21.99 14.84
C VAL A 574 -20.91 -23.09 15.42
N SER A 575 -21.39 -24.32 15.41
CA SER A 575 -20.63 -25.47 15.89
C SER A 575 -21.15 -26.76 15.26
N ASP A 576 -20.26 -27.73 15.08
CA ASP A 576 -20.55 -29.12 14.75
C ASP A 576 -20.48 -30.05 15.99
N ALA A 577 -20.30 -29.49 17.19
CA ALA A 577 -20.29 -30.24 18.42
C ALA A 577 -21.70 -30.71 18.82
N PRO A 578 -21.80 -31.82 19.60
CA PRO A 578 -23.08 -32.27 20.15
C PRO A 578 -23.81 -31.19 20.95
N ALA A 579 -25.14 -31.27 21.00
CA ALA A 579 -25.95 -30.33 21.76
C ALA A 579 -25.53 -30.29 23.26
N GLY A 580 -25.53 -29.10 23.86
CA GLY A 580 -25.20 -28.93 25.28
C GLY A 580 -23.76 -29.32 25.67
N SER A 581 -22.80 -29.21 24.75
CA SER A 581 -21.40 -29.61 24.97
C SER A 581 -20.40 -28.45 24.96
N PHE A 582 -20.83 -27.20 24.81
CA PHE A 582 -19.96 -26.01 24.81
C PHE A 582 -20.40 -24.98 25.86
N HIS A 583 -19.44 -24.30 26.46
CA HIS A 583 -19.66 -23.16 27.35
C HIS A 583 -19.51 -21.83 26.60
N LEU A 584 -20.26 -20.81 27.01
CA LEU A 584 -20.06 -19.43 26.53
C LEU A 584 -18.78 -18.83 27.12
N GLY A 585 -18.42 -19.19 28.35
CA GLY A 585 -17.13 -18.79 28.91
C GLY A 585 -16.90 -19.15 30.37
N ARG A 586 -15.73 -18.73 30.87
CA ARG A 586 -15.27 -18.94 32.24
C ARG A 586 -14.37 -17.78 32.71
N PRO A 587 -14.29 -17.45 34.02
CA PRO A 587 -13.57 -16.27 34.48
C PRO A 587 -12.07 -16.55 34.61
N TRP A 588 -11.27 -16.04 33.69
CA TRP A 588 -9.83 -16.24 33.78
C TRP A 588 -9.20 -15.21 34.74
N HIS A 589 -8.51 -15.72 35.77
CA HIS A 589 -7.68 -14.93 36.68
C HIS A 589 -6.20 -15.24 36.41
N PRO A 590 -5.51 -14.45 35.55
CA PRO A 590 -4.12 -14.72 35.17
C PRO A 590 -3.23 -14.75 36.40
N GLY A 591 -2.53 -15.87 36.64
CA GLY A 591 -1.69 -16.03 37.83
C GLY A 591 -2.46 -15.96 39.16
N GLY A 592 -3.78 -16.14 39.15
CA GLY A 592 -4.64 -15.99 40.33
C GLY A 592 -4.94 -14.54 40.71
N GLU A 593 -4.76 -13.58 39.80
CA GLU A 593 -5.02 -12.15 40.06
C GLU A 593 -6.47 -11.90 40.50
N PRO A 594 -6.72 -11.51 41.78
CA PRO A 594 -8.09 -11.38 42.30
C PRO A 594 -8.85 -10.19 41.70
N ASN A 595 -8.17 -9.17 41.17
CA ASN A 595 -8.83 -8.01 40.56
C ASN A 595 -9.17 -8.20 39.08
N ALA A 596 -8.90 -9.37 38.51
CA ALA A 596 -9.31 -9.76 37.16
C ALA A 596 -10.77 -10.29 37.19
N ILE A 597 -11.73 -9.37 37.34
CA ILE A 597 -13.17 -9.70 37.34
C ILE A 597 -13.73 -9.64 35.92
N ALA A 598 -13.75 -10.81 35.29
CA ALA A 598 -14.20 -11.04 33.92
C ALA A 598 -15.54 -10.36 33.61
N GLN A 599 -15.66 -9.71 32.45
CA GLN A 599 -16.92 -9.16 31.94
C GLN A 599 -17.14 -9.63 30.51
N VAL A 600 -18.31 -10.25 30.26
CA VAL A 600 -18.70 -10.73 28.93
C VAL A 600 -20.19 -10.48 28.75
N LEU A 601 -20.54 -9.85 27.65
CA LEU A 601 -21.91 -9.65 27.19
C LEU A 601 -22.09 -10.27 25.80
N PHE A 602 -22.95 -11.27 25.69
CA PHE A 602 -23.50 -11.72 24.40
C PHE A 602 -24.79 -10.97 24.11
N ARG A 603 -24.81 -10.17 23.06
CA ARG A 603 -25.91 -9.27 22.69
C ARG A 603 -26.42 -9.58 21.29
N GLU A 604 -27.72 -9.71 21.09
CA GLU A 604 -28.35 -9.83 19.75
C GLU A 604 -27.65 -10.90 18.87
N THR A 605 -27.20 -12.00 19.49
CA THR A 605 -26.31 -13.00 18.87
C THR A 605 -26.99 -14.36 18.80
N GLU A 606 -26.84 -15.04 17.67
CA GLU A 606 -27.40 -16.38 17.44
C GLU A 606 -26.51 -17.44 18.12
N LEU A 607 -27.11 -18.31 18.93
CA LEU A 607 -26.45 -19.40 19.66
C LEU A 607 -26.89 -20.78 19.14
N PRO A 608 -25.96 -21.69 18.79
CA PRO A 608 -26.28 -23.02 18.29
C PRO A 608 -26.66 -23.97 19.43
N ALA A 609 -27.27 -25.11 19.11
CA ALA A 609 -27.69 -26.12 20.09
C ALA A 609 -26.52 -26.69 20.91
N ALA A 610 -25.29 -26.53 20.43
CA ALA A 610 -24.08 -26.94 21.14
C ALA A 610 -23.89 -26.22 22.49
N ILE A 611 -24.48 -25.03 22.69
CA ILE A 611 -24.33 -24.29 23.94
C ILE A 611 -25.10 -24.96 25.08
N LYS A 612 -24.47 -25.06 26.25
CA LYS A 612 -25.05 -25.60 27.49
C LYS A 612 -26.17 -24.74 28.07
N ALA A 613 -27.13 -25.39 28.75
CA ALA A 613 -28.15 -24.73 29.56
C ALA A 613 -27.56 -23.93 30.75
N SER A 614 -26.45 -24.41 31.32
CA SER A 614 -25.56 -23.66 32.22
C SER A 614 -24.27 -23.32 31.46
N PRO A 615 -24.24 -22.22 30.70
CA PRO A 615 -23.17 -21.92 29.75
C PRO A 615 -21.91 -21.33 30.40
N TRP A 616 -21.99 -20.91 31.66
CA TRP A 616 -20.87 -20.37 32.43
C TRP A 616 -20.32 -21.44 33.38
N THR A 617 -19.00 -21.46 33.58
CA THR A 617 -18.36 -22.37 34.53
C THR A 617 -17.22 -21.72 35.26
N ASP A 618 -16.89 -22.26 36.43
CA ASP A 618 -15.76 -21.85 37.25
C ASP A 618 -14.42 -22.14 36.54
N MET A 619 -13.38 -21.39 36.91
CA MET A 619 -12.02 -21.61 36.43
C MET A 619 -11.03 -21.43 37.58
N SER A 620 -10.16 -22.41 37.78
CA SER A 620 -9.05 -22.35 38.75
C SER A 620 -9.45 -21.91 40.17
N GLY A 621 -10.65 -22.31 40.62
CA GLY A 621 -11.18 -21.99 41.95
C GLY A 621 -11.95 -20.66 42.05
N PHE A 622 -12.04 -19.88 40.96
CA PHE A 622 -12.85 -18.67 40.90
C PHE A 622 -14.24 -18.97 40.33
N SER A 623 -15.28 -18.49 41.01
CA SER A 623 -16.65 -18.76 40.60
C SER A 623 -17.07 -17.88 39.44
N TRP A 624 -17.79 -18.46 38.46
CA TRP A 624 -18.42 -17.66 37.41
C TRP A 624 -19.48 -16.70 37.98
N ARG A 625 -20.02 -16.97 39.17
CA ARG A 625 -21.03 -16.12 39.82
C ARG A 625 -20.46 -14.80 40.33
N ASP A 626 -19.15 -14.73 40.53
CA ASP A 626 -18.44 -13.50 40.91
C ASP A 626 -18.03 -12.67 39.68
N ALA A 627 -18.21 -13.21 38.47
CA ALA A 627 -17.94 -12.54 37.21
C ALA A 627 -19.16 -11.75 36.68
N ARG A 628 -18.91 -10.82 35.76
CA ARG A 628 -19.91 -9.99 35.10
C ARG A 628 -20.34 -10.60 33.77
N PHE A 629 -20.93 -11.80 33.82
CA PHE A 629 -21.41 -12.53 32.63
C PHE A 629 -22.89 -12.32 32.42
N THR A 630 -23.27 -11.83 31.23
CA THR A 630 -24.66 -11.54 30.89
C THR A 630 -24.99 -11.84 29.43
N GLU A 631 -26.27 -12.04 29.15
CA GLU A 631 -26.82 -12.13 27.80
C GLU A 631 -27.91 -11.06 27.60
N TYR A 632 -28.06 -10.56 26.38
CA TYR A 632 -29.14 -9.65 26.01
C TYR A 632 -29.70 -10.00 24.63
N ARG A 633 -30.96 -10.45 24.59
CA ARG A 633 -31.64 -10.80 23.33
C ARG A 633 -30.82 -11.77 22.46
N THR A 634 -30.13 -12.73 23.08
CA THR A 634 -29.59 -13.89 22.37
C THR A 634 -30.75 -14.74 21.84
N TYR A 635 -30.53 -15.46 20.74
CA TYR A 635 -31.56 -16.26 20.09
C TYR A 635 -30.98 -17.52 19.45
N GLY A 636 -31.83 -18.43 18.99
CA GLY A 636 -31.41 -19.72 18.42
C GLY A 636 -31.48 -20.87 19.44
N PRO A 637 -31.19 -22.10 19.00
CA PRO A 637 -31.45 -23.31 19.78
C PRO A 637 -30.60 -23.44 21.07
N GLY A 638 -29.51 -22.68 21.22
CA GLY A 638 -28.70 -22.64 22.45
C GLY A 638 -28.99 -21.46 23.38
N ALA A 639 -29.99 -20.64 23.06
CA ALA A 639 -30.34 -19.42 23.79
C ALA A 639 -31.52 -19.66 24.75
N GLU A 640 -31.35 -20.59 25.68
CA GLU A 640 -32.31 -20.80 26.77
C GLU A 640 -32.21 -19.68 27.81
N VAL A 641 -33.29 -19.44 28.55
CA VAL A 641 -33.26 -18.54 29.72
C VAL A 641 -33.39 -19.41 30.98
N THR A 642 -32.32 -19.46 31.77
CA THR A 642 -32.22 -20.27 32.99
C THR A 642 -31.65 -19.44 34.14
N ALA A 643 -31.72 -19.96 35.38
CA ALA A 643 -31.13 -19.30 36.55
C ALA A 643 -29.60 -19.15 36.45
N ASP A 644 -28.95 -19.97 35.62
CA ASP A 644 -27.51 -19.92 35.38
C ASP A 644 -27.15 -19.07 34.14
N ARG A 645 -28.08 -18.23 33.66
CA ARG A 645 -27.91 -17.38 32.48
C ARG A 645 -28.38 -15.96 32.75
N PRO A 646 -27.59 -15.15 33.47
CA PRO A 646 -27.99 -13.78 33.83
C PRO A 646 -28.34 -12.96 32.59
N GLN A 647 -29.51 -12.32 32.61
CA GLN A 647 -29.98 -11.47 31.52
C GLN A 647 -29.71 -10.01 31.87
N LEU A 648 -29.14 -9.27 30.92
CA LEU A 648 -28.99 -7.82 31.02
C LEU A 648 -30.36 -7.16 30.86
N SER A 649 -30.67 -6.16 31.68
CA SER A 649 -31.92 -5.42 31.54
C SER A 649 -31.92 -4.53 30.28
N GLU A 650 -33.10 -4.15 29.78
CA GLU A 650 -33.18 -3.21 28.65
C GLU A 650 -32.58 -1.84 28.98
N ALA A 651 -32.73 -1.37 30.23
CA ALA A 651 -32.12 -0.13 30.70
C ALA A 651 -30.59 -0.18 30.70
N ASP A 652 -30.00 -1.29 31.19
CA ASP A 652 -28.55 -1.46 31.18
C ASP A 652 -28.01 -1.69 29.76
N ALA A 653 -28.76 -2.40 28.91
CA ALA A 653 -28.40 -2.62 27.52
C ALA A 653 -28.32 -1.32 26.69
N ALA A 654 -28.99 -0.24 27.13
CA ALA A 654 -28.91 1.07 26.50
C ALA A 654 -27.54 1.74 26.65
N THR A 655 -26.75 1.37 27.66
CA THR A 655 -25.38 1.86 27.91
C THR A 655 -24.29 0.83 27.61
N HIS A 656 -24.67 -0.30 27.00
CA HIS A 656 -23.75 -1.36 26.57
C HIS A 656 -23.75 -1.50 25.04
N THR A 657 -23.56 -0.38 24.35
CA THR A 657 -23.47 -0.34 22.89
C THR A 657 -22.02 -0.46 22.40
N VAL A 658 -21.83 -0.67 21.10
CA VAL A 658 -20.51 -0.62 20.45
C VAL A 658 -19.83 0.73 20.72
N ALA A 659 -20.59 1.82 20.73
CA ALA A 659 -20.07 3.15 20.99
C ALA A 659 -19.56 3.27 22.43
N ASP A 660 -20.31 2.78 23.42
CA ASP A 660 -19.94 2.87 24.84
C ASP A 660 -18.67 2.09 25.15
N TYR A 661 -18.56 0.87 24.62
CA TYR A 661 -17.38 0.00 24.80
C TYR A 661 -16.11 0.60 24.18
N LEU A 662 -16.23 1.23 23.01
CA LEU A 662 -15.07 1.78 22.30
C LEU A 662 -14.81 3.25 22.65
N ASN A 663 -15.67 3.87 23.46
CA ASN A 663 -15.52 5.25 23.87
C ASN A 663 -14.23 5.47 24.67
N GLY A 664 -13.69 6.67 24.57
CA GLY A 664 -12.52 7.13 25.31
C GLY A 664 -12.46 8.66 25.29
N THR A 665 -11.43 9.22 25.91
CA THR A 665 -11.22 10.68 25.90
C THR A 665 -10.65 11.21 24.58
N ASP A 666 -10.42 10.33 23.61
CA ASP A 666 -9.70 10.59 22.36
C ASP A 666 -10.58 10.64 21.11
N GLY A 667 -11.91 10.50 21.27
CA GLY A 667 -12.86 10.56 20.16
C GLY A 667 -12.73 9.39 19.16
N TRP A 668 -12.06 8.29 19.54
CA TRP A 668 -11.93 7.12 18.67
C TRP A 668 -13.29 6.45 18.44
N ALA A 669 -13.75 6.49 17.19
CA ALA A 669 -15.05 5.97 16.78
C ALA A 669 -14.96 5.14 15.49
N PRO A 670 -14.29 3.97 15.50
CA PRO A 670 -14.08 3.14 14.30
C PRO A 670 -15.37 2.53 13.75
N TYR A 671 -16.46 2.55 14.54
CA TYR A 671 -17.79 2.08 14.15
C TYR A 671 -18.59 3.12 13.36
N ALA A 672 -18.23 4.41 13.45
CA ALA A 672 -18.86 5.47 12.69
C ALA A 672 -18.36 5.39 11.24
N ARG A 673 -19.25 5.08 10.29
CA ARG A 673 -18.91 5.07 8.86
C ARG A 673 -18.34 6.45 8.48
N ARG A 674 -17.12 6.47 7.94
CA ARG A 674 -16.59 7.63 7.20
C ARG A 674 -17.05 7.57 5.75
#